data_AF-A0A834RCZ4-F1
#
_entry.id   AF-A0A834RCZ4-F1
#
_cell.length_a   1.000
_cell.length_b   1.000
_cell.length_c   1.000
_cell.angle_alpha   90.00
_cell.angle_beta   90.00
_cell.angle_gamma   90.00
#
_symmetry.space_group_name_H-M   'P 1'
#
loop_
_entity.id
_entity.type
_entity.pdbx_description
1 polymer ?
#
loop_
_entity_poly.entity_id
_entity_poly.type
_entity_poly.pdbx_seq_one_letter_code
_entity_poly.pdbx_strand_id
1 'polypeptide(L)'
;MAIFLIHSQRYLCSMVKTVTDNDQDDQDQDDLIDINLVVIISMISLRTEAQTNTLLRLCVPDSIYEDCLQFSDQTRHVITCINARDRFECMELIEKDEADTVNLMPEDLYLAGRLFNLEPFLTEEFNGRFFKQRAGVLIPKNSRIRNFHDLRNKRACLGPYNDIFQWKIPIGILMAGNAIIPDCRDELHSVENFFLEACAAGNWSSDQFIDSELKRKHRKLCNLCKNTPFGLCNENDLFAGQEGSIKCMLEGRGEVAFTTIETALDYFSKRPSEREHYEFLCLDGSRMAITPGACPWAKLPTNAFVIRKNLNRHREAFTRLLTSLFNRFVQVRPKWFDRGFVSSPNVTQLMSLTNRATQSDVYLSFLLPAIERHLQGCPSNNVTFCLSKQGELPKCQQLQRIAFAHGVRPKIRCYQADSEATCIRLLNERKADLMIMEPDRFYLASKYHSLDAVAIEETNDPIYSVAVVRSNSDLTMLSDLRGKRSCHTGFGHLASWTIPIGYLLKDQIVEPSSCRRAEVIVDYFGGSCVPGAADARINPNGTGVEKLCSQCIGDELGEHSCDLNFGERYRGEDGALRCLVEGRGDVAFLSHTTLMQLADGQFTAPWASTLTDELKASDFRLLCRIPTNLFDARTGGFLRSNSIDDVMVDNNIVNSRTLLQATVQDFERCHLARIPKSIIATSMFTPWEKRFEASLMLQQLSDEFLSSDQDSFLLSGLFRNRSDLMFTDNVKSLKIFRPEVTSEEILGEFLPFLSENDQVACRVVLESRTMPRTQFGSRDLEEICRIESITTSFDRNGPKLLTECCKQIFYCRCIEEQCRSEERLNIHCGKCLYHGEICDEIVCNFWREKSMLPSIGLMALIVIDVLFTIITVIVIILIELRRKRSGEFSTIWKSRLLRTRGLESKIPNKDSPINDQNKSIMMMMVDEEIKEKKKRKSKKRSSKRFLKSGTGNSPPLKSLTQLRSKTSEIFRSPRKNLSPPPTSSSDNSTT
;
A
#
# COMPACT_ATOMS: atom_id res chain seq x y z
N MET A 1 -27.59 -54.90 12.82
CA MET A 1 -27.30 -54.63 14.25
C MET A 1 -28.43 -55.04 15.19
N ALA A 2 -29.67 -54.52 15.07
CA ALA A 2 -30.75 -54.82 16.03
C ALA A 2 -31.01 -56.32 16.29
N ILE A 3 -30.99 -57.17 15.25
CA ILE A 3 -31.20 -58.63 15.39
C ILE A 3 -30.02 -59.34 16.08
N PHE A 4 -28.79 -58.79 16.00
CA PHE A 4 -27.62 -59.32 16.71
C PHE A 4 -27.66 -58.98 18.21
N LEU A 5 -28.21 -57.82 18.58
CA LEU A 5 -28.39 -57.39 19.97
C LEU A 5 -29.43 -58.24 20.73
N ILE A 6 -30.44 -58.76 20.03
CA ILE A 6 -31.49 -59.61 20.63
C ILE A 6 -30.96 -61.02 20.95
N HIS A 7 -29.98 -61.53 20.20
CA HIS A 7 -29.37 -62.83 20.48
C HIS A 7 -28.29 -62.77 21.58
N SER A 8 -27.54 -61.67 21.72
CA SER A 8 -26.53 -61.55 22.78
C SER A 8 -27.14 -61.35 24.18
N GLN A 9 -28.28 -60.64 24.29
CA GLN A 9 -28.96 -60.45 25.59
C GLN A 9 -29.49 -61.74 26.22
N ARG A 10 -29.87 -62.76 25.43
CA ARG A 10 -30.33 -64.05 25.96
C ARG A 10 -29.21 -64.90 26.58
N TYR A 11 -27.96 -64.72 26.16
CA TYR A 11 -26.82 -65.45 26.75
C TYR A 11 -26.34 -64.82 28.07
N LEU A 12 -26.28 -63.49 28.18
CA LEU A 12 -25.85 -62.84 29.42
C LEU A 12 -26.82 -63.06 30.59
N CYS A 13 -28.14 -63.14 30.35
CA CYS A 13 -29.11 -63.43 31.41
C CYS A 13 -29.03 -64.87 31.98
N SER A 14 -28.27 -65.78 31.36
CA SER A 14 -28.11 -67.16 31.86
C SER A 14 -26.88 -67.36 32.76
N MET A 15 -25.86 -66.50 32.68
CA MET A 15 -24.63 -66.64 33.48
C MET A 15 -24.63 -65.84 34.80
N VAL A 16 -25.46 -64.79 34.89
CA VAL A 16 -25.54 -63.94 36.11
C VAL A 16 -26.39 -64.60 37.21
N LYS A 17 -27.12 -65.68 36.91
CA LYS A 17 -28.05 -66.35 37.85
C LYS A 17 -27.43 -67.49 38.67
N THR A 18 -26.11 -67.64 38.65
CA THR A 18 -25.35 -68.74 39.29
C THR A 18 -24.23 -68.27 40.21
N VAL A 19 -24.17 -66.97 40.55
CA VAL A 19 -23.11 -66.37 41.40
C VAL A 19 -23.69 -65.52 42.54
N THR A 20 -24.94 -65.81 42.95
CA THR A 20 -25.59 -65.19 44.11
C THR A 20 -26.34 -66.25 44.92
N ASP A 21 -25.61 -67.24 45.43
CA ASP A 21 -26.04 -68.14 46.52
C ASP A 21 -24.81 -68.88 47.06
N ASN A 22 -24.08 -68.24 47.98
CA ASN A 22 -23.59 -68.79 49.24
C ASN A 22 -22.54 -67.86 49.88
N ASP A 23 -22.71 -67.62 51.18
CA ASP A 23 -21.77 -66.90 52.03
C ASP A 23 -20.57 -67.78 52.45
N GLN A 24 -19.58 -67.10 53.05
CA GLN A 24 -18.52 -67.59 53.94
C GLN A 24 -17.12 -67.92 53.35
N ASP A 25 -16.21 -67.03 53.74
CA ASP A 25 -14.84 -67.24 54.25
C ASP A 25 -13.72 -67.81 53.35
N ASP A 26 -12.73 -66.92 53.18
CA ASP A 26 -11.26 -67.11 53.17
C ASP A 26 -10.53 -67.97 52.11
N GLN A 27 -9.75 -67.20 51.33
CA GLN A 27 -8.38 -67.47 50.85
C GLN A 27 -8.15 -68.40 49.64
N ASP A 28 -7.14 -67.98 48.85
CA ASP A 28 -6.47 -68.64 47.71
C ASP A 28 -7.26 -68.92 46.41
N GLN A 29 -7.35 -67.90 45.53
CA GLN A 29 -7.56 -68.15 44.08
C GLN A 29 -7.06 -67.03 43.12
N ASP A 30 -5.80 -66.59 43.23
CA ASP A 30 -5.23 -65.53 42.38
C ASP A 30 -4.89 -65.95 40.93
N ASP A 31 -4.74 -67.24 40.61
CA ASP A 31 -4.16 -67.71 39.34
C ASP A 31 -5.15 -67.90 38.14
N LEU A 32 -6.43 -67.52 38.26
CA LEU A 32 -7.42 -67.72 37.18
C LEU A 32 -8.04 -66.44 36.60
N ILE A 33 -7.72 -65.26 37.14
CA ILE A 33 -8.31 -63.98 36.71
C ILE A 33 -7.49 -63.33 35.59
N ASP A 34 -6.17 -63.50 35.56
CA ASP A 34 -5.27 -62.76 34.66
C ASP A 34 -5.46 -63.09 33.17
N ILE A 35 -5.73 -64.36 32.81
CA ILE A 35 -5.86 -64.76 31.39
C ILE A 35 -7.10 -64.11 30.74
N ASN A 36 -8.22 -64.01 31.47
CA ASN A 36 -9.42 -63.36 30.94
C ASN A 36 -9.29 -61.83 30.92
N LEU A 37 -8.55 -61.23 31.88
CA LEU A 37 -8.30 -59.80 31.86
C LEU A 37 -7.43 -59.38 30.67
N VAL A 38 -6.39 -60.15 30.34
CA VAL A 38 -5.51 -59.86 29.18
C VAL A 38 -6.26 -59.97 27.85
N VAL A 39 -7.17 -60.93 27.68
CA VAL A 39 -7.98 -61.06 26.45
C VAL A 39 -9.00 -59.93 26.33
N ILE A 40 -9.66 -59.54 27.43
CA ILE A 40 -10.60 -58.42 27.44
C ILE A 40 -9.87 -57.09 27.24
N ILE A 41 -8.70 -56.88 27.85
CA ILE A 41 -7.86 -55.70 27.61
C ILE A 41 -7.36 -55.69 26.15
N SER A 42 -7.00 -56.84 25.56
CA SER A 42 -6.61 -56.91 24.15
C SER A 42 -7.77 -56.58 23.20
N MET A 43 -9.00 -57.03 23.49
CA MET A 43 -10.18 -56.66 22.69
C MET A 43 -10.68 -55.23 22.97
N ILE A 44 -10.44 -54.65 24.14
CA ILE A 44 -10.70 -53.23 24.44
C ILE A 44 -9.56 -52.33 23.94
N SER A 45 -8.36 -52.87 23.69
CA SER A 45 -7.26 -52.22 22.96
C SER A 45 -7.48 -52.24 21.44
N LEU A 46 -8.38 -53.10 20.94
CA LEU A 46 -9.13 -52.86 19.70
C LEU A 46 -10.31 -51.90 19.96
N ARG A 47 -10.05 -50.82 20.70
CA ARG A 47 -10.72 -49.55 20.41
C ARG A 47 -10.53 -49.32 18.92
N THR A 48 -11.65 -49.12 18.24
CA THR A 48 -11.66 -48.38 17.01
C THR A 48 -10.82 -47.11 17.23
N GLU A 49 -9.67 -47.02 16.56
CA GLU A 49 -9.39 -45.77 15.86
C GLU A 49 -10.57 -45.57 14.91
N ALA A 50 -11.63 -44.97 15.43
CA ALA A 50 -12.43 -44.08 14.64
C ALA A 50 -11.46 -42.99 14.20
N GLN A 51 -10.82 -43.22 13.06
CA GLN A 51 -10.28 -42.15 12.24
C GLN A 51 -11.47 -41.24 11.96
N THR A 52 -11.65 -40.25 12.83
CA THR A 52 -12.40 -39.06 12.49
C THR A 52 -11.70 -38.52 11.25
N ASN A 53 -12.34 -38.69 10.09
CA ASN A 53 -11.82 -38.23 8.81
C ASN A 53 -11.61 -36.72 8.96
N THR A 54 -10.38 -36.34 9.29
CA THR A 54 -10.07 -35.01 9.83
C THR A 54 -9.82 -34.13 8.64
N LEU A 55 -10.93 -33.72 8.03
CA LEU A 55 -10.98 -32.84 6.87
C LEU A 55 -10.13 -31.61 7.16
N LEU A 56 -9.08 -31.40 6.37
CA LEU A 56 -8.18 -30.27 6.52
C LEU A 56 -8.55 -29.17 5.53
N ARG A 57 -8.97 -28.01 6.03
CA ARG A 57 -9.24 -26.82 5.22
C ARG A 57 -7.92 -26.09 4.94
N LEU A 58 -7.28 -26.45 3.82
CA LEU A 58 -6.11 -25.76 3.30
C LEU A 58 -6.56 -24.46 2.62
N CYS A 59 -6.15 -23.32 3.16
CA CYS A 59 -6.35 -22.05 2.50
C CYS A 59 -5.23 -21.78 1.50
N VAL A 60 -5.61 -21.34 0.31
CA VAL A 60 -4.68 -20.94 -0.76
C VAL A 60 -5.14 -19.65 -1.43
N PRO A 61 -4.21 -18.83 -1.94
CA PRO A 61 -4.52 -17.74 -2.86
C PRO A 61 -5.22 -18.20 -4.15
N ASP A 62 -6.03 -17.32 -4.72
CA ASP A 62 -6.78 -17.51 -5.97
C ASP A 62 -5.87 -17.94 -7.14
N SER A 63 -4.67 -17.37 -7.22
CA SER A 63 -3.59 -17.67 -8.18
C SER A 63 -3.18 -19.16 -8.27
N ILE A 64 -3.44 -19.93 -7.22
CA ILE A 64 -3.13 -21.37 -7.10
C ILE A 64 -4.34 -22.20 -6.63
N TYR A 65 -5.55 -21.64 -6.67
CA TYR A 65 -6.76 -22.34 -6.21
C TYR A 65 -7.04 -23.61 -7.03
N GLU A 66 -6.89 -23.54 -8.35
CA GLU A 66 -7.03 -24.70 -9.27
C GLU A 66 -6.00 -25.81 -9.01
N ASP A 67 -4.76 -25.46 -8.60
CA ASP A 67 -3.76 -26.45 -8.18
C ASP A 67 -4.22 -27.14 -6.88
N CYS A 68 -4.80 -26.39 -5.94
CA CYS A 68 -5.38 -26.98 -4.73
C CYS A 68 -6.58 -27.89 -5.05
N LEU A 69 -7.48 -27.51 -5.96
CA LEU A 69 -8.61 -28.37 -6.33
C LEU A 69 -8.14 -29.74 -6.86
N GLN A 70 -7.12 -29.76 -7.72
CA GLN A 70 -6.49 -31.01 -8.18
C GLN A 70 -5.87 -31.83 -7.03
N PHE A 71 -5.30 -31.17 -6.02
CA PHE A 71 -4.81 -31.81 -4.80
C PHE A 71 -5.95 -32.40 -3.95
N SER A 72 -7.08 -31.71 -3.82
CA SER A 72 -8.29 -32.22 -3.15
C SER A 72 -8.79 -33.50 -3.83
N ASP A 73 -8.98 -33.47 -5.15
CA ASP A 73 -9.47 -34.62 -5.93
C ASP A 73 -8.57 -35.84 -5.78
N GLN A 74 -7.25 -35.67 -5.99
CA GLN A 74 -6.29 -36.76 -5.91
C GLN A 74 -6.09 -37.30 -4.47
N THR A 75 -6.49 -36.54 -3.45
CA THR A 75 -6.53 -36.99 -2.06
C THR A 75 -7.89 -37.54 -1.62
N ARG A 76 -8.87 -37.67 -2.54
CA ARG A 76 -10.26 -38.08 -2.25
C ARG A 76 -10.93 -37.14 -1.24
N HIS A 77 -10.70 -35.84 -1.39
CA HIS A 77 -11.24 -34.76 -0.56
C HIS A 77 -10.92 -34.87 0.93
N VAL A 78 -9.78 -35.47 1.32
CA VAL A 78 -9.26 -35.36 2.69
C VAL A 78 -8.71 -33.93 2.94
N ILE A 79 -8.29 -33.25 1.87
CA ILE A 79 -8.05 -31.81 1.82
C ILE A 79 -9.28 -31.11 1.23
N THR A 80 -9.72 -30.02 1.84
CA THR A 80 -10.66 -29.05 1.26
C THR A 80 -9.96 -27.73 1.02
N CYS A 81 -10.16 -27.14 -0.16
CA CYS A 81 -9.51 -25.89 -0.55
C CYS A 81 -10.40 -24.69 -0.23
N ILE A 82 -9.87 -23.76 0.55
CA ILE A 82 -10.50 -22.46 0.82
C ILE A 82 -9.80 -21.43 -0.08
N ASN A 83 -10.56 -20.80 -0.98
CA ASN A 83 -10.05 -19.71 -1.80
C ASN A 83 -9.96 -18.42 -0.96
N ALA A 84 -8.88 -17.68 -1.14
CA ALA A 84 -8.65 -16.36 -0.59
C ALA A 84 -7.94 -15.49 -1.64
N ARG A 85 -8.09 -14.16 -1.58
CA ARG A 85 -7.39 -13.25 -2.48
C ARG A 85 -5.87 -13.38 -2.42
N ASP A 86 -5.34 -13.57 -1.21
CA ASP A 86 -3.90 -13.62 -0.91
C ASP A 86 -3.63 -14.35 0.42
N ARG A 87 -2.35 -14.63 0.71
CA ARG A 87 -1.96 -15.28 1.98
C ARG A 87 -2.28 -14.42 3.20
N PHE A 88 -2.35 -13.09 3.06
CA PHE A 88 -2.79 -12.19 4.13
C PHE A 88 -4.25 -12.48 4.53
N GLU A 89 -5.15 -12.66 3.56
CA GLU A 89 -6.52 -13.08 3.80
C GLU A 89 -6.60 -14.52 4.33
N CYS A 90 -5.76 -15.46 3.87
CA CYS A 90 -5.69 -16.78 4.51
C CYS A 90 -5.35 -16.70 6.00
N MET A 91 -4.45 -15.81 6.42
CA MET A 91 -4.16 -15.60 7.85
C MET A 91 -5.39 -15.06 8.61
N GLU A 92 -6.16 -14.14 8.01
CA GLU A 92 -7.45 -13.69 8.58
C GLU A 92 -8.48 -14.83 8.70
N LEU A 93 -8.61 -15.70 7.67
CA LEU A 93 -9.57 -16.81 7.67
C LEU A 93 -9.21 -17.88 8.71
N ILE A 94 -7.92 -18.20 8.89
CA ILE A 94 -7.46 -19.15 9.92
C ILE A 94 -7.63 -18.58 11.33
N GLU A 95 -7.54 -17.26 11.51
CA GLU A 95 -7.87 -16.60 12.78
C GLU A 95 -9.39 -16.58 13.07
N LYS A 96 -10.24 -16.52 12.04
CA LYS A 96 -11.71 -16.57 12.16
C LYS A 96 -12.30 -17.98 12.34
N ASP A 97 -11.52 -19.03 12.06
CA ASP A 97 -11.91 -20.45 12.04
C ASP A 97 -12.69 -20.83 10.77
N GLU A 98 -12.39 -20.14 9.67
CA GLU A 98 -12.95 -20.39 8.34
C GLU A 98 -12.03 -21.32 7.53
N ALA A 99 -10.72 -21.32 7.84
CA ALA A 99 -9.72 -22.28 7.35
C ALA A 99 -8.83 -22.82 8.49
N ASP A 100 -8.07 -23.89 8.24
CA ASP A 100 -7.24 -24.55 9.25
C ASP A 100 -5.74 -24.24 9.12
N THR A 101 -5.23 -24.15 7.88
CA THR A 101 -3.79 -23.94 7.62
C THR A 101 -3.52 -23.26 6.28
N VAL A 102 -2.34 -22.66 6.16
CA VAL A 102 -1.74 -22.11 4.93
C VAL A 102 -0.21 -22.25 5.04
N ASN A 103 0.47 -22.45 3.92
CA ASN A 103 1.93 -22.50 3.83
C ASN A 103 2.50 -21.08 3.65
N LEU A 104 3.32 -20.59 4.58
CA LEU A 104 3.81 -19.21 4.61
C LEU A 104 5.34 -19.12 4.50
N MET A 105 5.81 -18.09 3.80
CA MET A 105 7.23 -17.70 3.78
C MET A 105 7.64 -16.94 5.06
N PRO A 106 8.94 -16.82 5.37
CA PRO A 106 9.43 -16.18 6.60
C PRO A 106 8.90 -14.76 6.86
N GLU A 107 8.76 -13.96 5.81
CA GLU A 107 8.26 -12.59 5.85
C GLU A 107 6.76 -12.54 6.25
N ASP A 108 5.95 -13.48 5.76
CA ASP A 108 4.54 -13.62 6.15
C ASP A 108 4.40 -14.22 7.55
N LEU A 109 5.30 -15.14 7.95
CA LEU A 109 5.34 -15.72 9.30
C LEU A 109 5.56 -14.66 10.40
N TYR A 110 6.25 -13.56 10.08
CA TYR A 110 6.40 -12.41 10.98
C TYR A 110 5.04 -11.79 11.31
N LEU A 111 4.16 -11.65 10.31
CA LEU A 111 2.79 -11.15 10.48
C LEU A 111 1.91 -12.21 11.14
N ALA A 112 2.00 -13.47 10.70
CA ALA A 112 1.27 -14.61 11.25
C ALA A 112 1.44 -14.75 12.77
N GLY A 113 2.63 -14.45 13.29
CA GLY A 113 2.92 -14.53 14.72
C GLY A 113 2.51 -13.33 15.55
N ARG A 114 2.43 -12.13 14.95
CA ARG A 114 2.34 -10.83 15.65
C ARG A 114 1.04 -10.06 15.42
N LEU A 115 0.42 -10.20 14.26
CA LEU A 115 -0.87 -9.61 13.95
C LEU A 115 -2.01 -10.61 14.12
N PHE A 116 -1.73 -11.87 13.80
CA PHE A 116 -2.68 -12.97 13.88
C PHE A 116 -2.27 -13.91 15.03
N ASN A 117 -3.22 -14.66 15.59
CA ASN A 117 -2.94 -15.63 16.66
C ASN A 117 -2.42 -16.99 16.13
N LEU A 118 -1.51 -16.95 15.15
CA LEU A 118 -1.01 -18.14 14.45
C LEU A 118 0.43 -18.49 14.87
N GLU A 119 0.80 -19.74 14.64
CA GLU A 119 2.16 -20.24 14.79
C GLU A 119 2.48 -21.35 13.77
N PRO A 120 3.73 -21.47 13.29
CA PRO A 120 4.16 -22.60 12.49
C PRO A 120 4.13 -23.92 13.30
N PHE A 121 3.72 -25.01 12.66
CA PHE A 121 3.74 -26.36 13.26
C PHE A 121 4.49 -27.41 12.42
N LEU A 122 4.58 -27.19 11.11
CA LEU A 122 5.25 -28.05 10.15
C LEU A 122 6.10 -27.18 9.21
N THR A 123 7.37 -27.53 9.00
CA THR A 123 8.32 -26.76 8.16
C THR A 123 8.79 -27.60 6.98
N GLU A 124 9.09 -26.95 5.87
CA GLU A 124 9.67 -27.58 4.68
C GLU A 124 11.17 -27.83 4.86
N GLU A 125 11.65 -29.01 4.44
CA GLU A 125 13.05 -29.27 4.20
C GLU A 125 13.40 -28.94 2.74
N PHE A 126 14.46 -28.18 2.50
CA PHE A 126 14.93 -27.80 1.17
C PHE A 126 16.31 -28.42 0.93
N ASN A 127 16.44 -29.32 -0.04
CA ASN A 127 17.69 -30.04 -0.35
C ASN A 127 18.37 -30.67 0.89
N GLY A 128 17.62 -31.32 1.78
CA GLY A 128 18.16 -31.92 3.00
C GLY A 128 18.52 -30.92 4.12
N ARG A 129 17.91 -29.71 4.11
CA ARG A 129 18.20 -28.61 5.04
C ARG A 129 16.95 -27.82 5.45
N PHE A 130 16.90 -27.43 6.72
CA PHE A 130 15.86 -26.58 7.33
C PHE A 130 16.03 -25.07 7.01
N PHE A 131 16.76 -24.73 5.94
CA PHE A 131 17.10 -23.35 5.61
C PHE A 131 17.45 -23.25 4.12
N LYS A 132 17.11 -22.11 3.50
CA LYS A 132 17.41 -21.87 2.07
C LYS A 132 18.91 -21.67 1.85
N GLN A 133 19.53 -20.71 2.55
CA GLN A 133 20.99 -20.50 2.60
C GLN A 133 21.41 -19.89 3.95
N ARG A 134 22.72 -19.75 4.19
CA ARG A 134 23.29 -19.19 5.42
C ARG A 134 24.16 -17.97 5.14
N ALA A 135 23.84 -16.85 5.79
CA ALA A 135 24.70 -15.66 5.77
C ALA A 135 26.00 -15.96 6.53
N GLY A 136 27.14 -15.63 5.93
CA GLY A 136 28.47 -15.84 6.48
C GLY A 136 29.39 -14.65 6.18
N VAL A 137 30.34 -14.40 7.08
CA VAL A 137 31.28 -13.29 6.98
C VAL A 137 32.70 -13.84 6.93
N LEU A 138 33.35 -13.69 5.78
CA LEU A 138 34.72 -14.14 5.54
C LEU A 138 35.72 -13.05 5.91
N ILE A 139 36.84 -13.47 6.52
CA ILE A 139 38.01 -12.63 6.80
C ILE A 139 39.31 -13.39 6.48
N PRO A 140 40.42 -12.69 6.16
CA PRO A 140 41.75 -13.29 6.12
C PRO A 140 42.16 -13.83 7.49
N LYS A 141 42.84 -14.98 7.55
CA LYS A 141 43.30 -15.57 8.83
C LYS A 141 44.22 -14.67 9.65
N ASN A 142 45.09 -13.92 8.96
CA ASN A 142 45.99 -12.94 9.57
C ASN A 142 45.29 -11.63 10.01
N SER A 143 43.97 -11.51 9.79
CA SER A 143 43.20 -10.33 10.19
C SER A 143 43.21 -10.13 11.71
N ARG A 144 43.09 -8.87 12.13
CA ARG A 144 42.93 -8.48 13.54
C ARG A 144 41.47 -8.42 14.00
N ILE A 145 40.50 -8.63 13.10
CA ILE A 145 39.06 -8.63 13.39
C ILE A 145 38.72 -9.83 14.28
N ARG A 146 38.27 -9.60 15.51
CA ARG A 146 37.91 -10.65 16.48
C ARG A 146 36.42 -10.71 16.77
N ASN A 147 35.68 -9.65 16.52
CA ASN A 147 34.23 -9.60 16.72
C ASN A 147 33.57 -8.61 15.75
N PHE A 148 32.24 -8.59 15.70
CA PHE A 148 31.50 -7.77 14.73
C PHE A 148 31.61 -6.24 14.96
N HIS A 149 32.03 -5.76 16.13
CA HIS A 149 32.34 -4.33 16.33
C HIS A 149 33.67 -3.92 15.68
N ASP A 150 34.62 -4.85 15.54
CA ASP A 150 35.94 -4.60 14.91
C ASP A 150 35.84 -4.38 13.39
N LEU A 151 34.64 -4.55 12.82
CA LEU A 151 34.29 -4.24 11.43
C LEU A 151 34.15 -2.74 11.18
N ARG A 152 34.04 -1.92 12.23
CA ARG A 152 34.04 -0.46 12.12
C ARG A 152 35.35 0.04 11.51
N ASN A 153 35.26 0.97 10.57
CA ASN A 153 36.37 1.52 9.79
C ASN A 153 37.17 0.44 9.02
N LYS A 154 36.52 -0.67 8.64
CA LYS A 154 37.09 -1.67 7.73
C LYS A 154 36.64 -1.46 6.30
N ARG A 155 37.46 -1.92 5.35
CA ARG A 155 37.10 -2.00 3.94
C ARG A 155 36.24 -3.23 3.70
N ALA A 156 35.00 -3.06 3.21
CA ALA A 156 34.01 -4.15 3.15
C ALA A 156 33.62 -4.53 1.72
N CYS A 157 33.58 -5.82 1.43
CA CYS A 157 32.99 -6.37 0.21
C CYS A 157 31.58 -6.89 0.55
N LEU A 158 30.57 -6.18 0.04
CA LEU A 158 29.14 -6.42 0.23
C LEU A 158 28.52 -6.94 -1.07
N GLY A 159 27.26 -7.38 -0.99
CA GLY A 159 26.41 -7.52 -2.17
C GLY A 159 25.69 -6.20 -2.48
N PRO A 160 24.77 -6.19 -3.47
CA PRO A 160 23.97 -5.02 -3.75
C PRO A 160 23.05 -4.64 -2.58
N TYR A 161 22.62 -3.37 -2.55
CA TYR A 161 21.59 -2.92 -1.60
C TYR A 161 20.35 -3.83 -1.67
N ASN A 162 19.72 -4.09 -0.52
CA ASN A 162 18.61 -5.03 -0.35
C ASN A 162 18.89 -6.53 -0.62
N ASP A 163 20.12 -6.98 -0.96
CA ASP A 163 20.46 -8.41 -0.96
C ASP A 163 20.20 -9.03 0.42
N ILE A 164 19.46 -10.15 0.50
CA ILE A 164 19.05 -10.69 1.79
C ILE A 164 20.21 -11.21 2.65
N PHE A 165 21.23 -11.85 2.06
CA PHE A 165 22.34 -12.48 2.78
C PHE A 165 23.56 -11.58 2.94
N GLN A 166 23.80 -10.72 1.96
CA GLN A 166 24.98 -9.86 1.87
C GLN A 166 24.69 -8.43 2.35
N TRP A 167 23.41 -8.06 2.50
CA TRP A 167 22.97 -6.75 2.99
C TRP A 167 21.94 -6.83 4.13
N LYS A 168 20.67 -7.20 3.87
CA LYS A 168 19.55 -7.09 4.85
C LYS A 168 19.87 -7.79 6.18
N ILE A 169 20.33 -9.04 6.14
CA ILE A 169 20.73 -9.82 7.33
C ILE A 169 21.94 -9.21 8.07
N PRO A 170 23.13 -9.07 7.46
CA PRO A 170 24.31 -8.61 8.19
C PRO A 170 24.16 -7.18 8.71
N ILE A 171 23.57 -6.26 7.93
CA ILE A 171 23.34 -4.88 8.39
C ILE A 171 22.28 -4.86 9.51
N GLY A 172 21.19 -5.64 9.39
CA GLY A 172 20.19 -5.77 10.44
C GLY A 172 20.77 -6.29 11.76
N ILE A 173 21.63 -7.32 11.72
CA ILE A 173 22.34 -7.84 12.89
C ILE A 173 23.30 -6.80 13.48
N LEU A 174 24.07 -6.09 12.65
CA LEU A 174 25.00 -5.06 13.10
C LEU A 174 24.30 -3.86 13.75
N MET A 175 23.10 -3.50 13.27
CA MET A 175 22.25 -2.47 13.89
C MET A 175 21.65 -2.95 15.22
N ALA A 176 21.03 -4.13 15.25
CA ALA A 176 20.44 -4.69 16.48
C ALA A 176 21.50 -4.98 17.56
N GLY A 177 22.73 -5.34 17.16
CA GLY A 177 23.89 -5.49 18.03
C GLY A 177 24.53 -4.17 18.47
N ASN A 178 24.00 -3.00 18.08
CA ASN A 178 24.55 -1.66 18.33
C ASN A 178 25.98 -1.43 17.80
N ALA A 179 26.48 -2.25 16.87
CA ALA A 179 27.75 -2.02 16.22
C ALA A 179 27.66 -0.88 15.19
N ILE A 180 26.60 -0.89 14.37
CA ILE A 180 26.17 0.27 13.58
C ILE A 180 25.30 1.15 14.47
N ILE A 181 25.62 2.44 14.53
CA ILE A 181 24.76 3.46 15.13
C ILE A 181 23.92 4.04 13.99
N PRO A 182 22.58 3.97 14.03
CA PRO A 182 21.72 4.50 12.97
C PRO A 182 21.97 5.98 12.67
N ASP A 183 22.13 6.31 11.40
CA ASP A 183 21.99 7.66 10.86
C ASP A 183 20.52 7.88 10.51
N CYS A 184 19.91 8.95 11.05
CA CYS A 184 18.47 9.17 10.89
C CYS A 184 18.05 9.67 9.50
N ARG A 185 18.99 9.83 8.56
CA ARG A 185 18.68 10.07 7.15
C ARG A 185 18.18 8.78 6.48
N ASP A 186 19.02 7.74 6.44
CA ASP A 186 18.68 6.43 5.88
C ASP A 186 19.69 5.33 6.29
N GLU A 187 19.36 4.09 5.92
CA GLU A 187 20.20 2.90 6.14
C GLU A 187 21.54 2.99 5.39
N LEU A 188 21.57 3.57 4.19
CA LEU A 188 22.78 3.67 3.36
C LEU A 188 23.82 4.60 4.01
N HIS A 189 23.41 5.77 4.53
CA HIS A 189 24.29 6.62 5.35
C HIS A 189 24.79 5.88 6.61
N SER A 190 23.95 5.06 7.24
CA SER A 190 24.31 4.30 8.44
C SER A 190 25.45 3.31 8.15
N VAL A 191 25.39 2.62 7.01
CA VAL A 191 26.42 1.68 6.54
C VAL A 191 27.67 2.42 6.03
N GLU A 192 27.48 3.51 5.29
CA GLU A 192 28.55 4.38 4.76
C GLU A 192 29.39 5.04 5.87
N ASN A 193 28.80 5.33 7.02
CA ASN A 193 29.50 5.88 8.19
C ASN A 193 30.15 4.79 9.07
N PHE A 194 29.84 3.52 8.85
CA PHE A 194 30.37 2.40 9.64
C PHE A 194 31.63 1.79 9.01
N PHE A 195 31.63 1.57 7.70
CA PHE A 195 32.79 1.08 6.96
C PHE A 195 33.69 2.24 6.51
N LEU A 196 34.97 1.96 6.27
CA LEU A 196 35.92 2.96 5.75
C LEU A 196 35.60 3.28 4.28
N GLU A 197 35.45 2.22 3.49
CA GLU A 197 35.00 2.18 2.10
C GLU A 197 34.35 0.81 1.88
N ALA A 198 33.48 0.68 0.87
CA ALA A 198 32.93 -0.61 0.51
C ALA A 198 32.85 -0.84 -1.01
N CYS A 199 32.54 -2.08 -1.39
CA CYS A 199 31.96 -2.41 -2.69
C CYS A 199 30.63 -3.11 -2.47
N ALA A 200 29.54 -2.51 -2.93
CA ALA A 200 28.19 -3.07 -2.95
C ALA A 200 27.72 -3.17 -4.41
N ALA A 201 28.44 -3.94 -5.23
CA ALA A 201 28.19 -4.04 -6.67
C ALA A 201 26.89 -4.78 -7.02
N GLY A 202 26.32 -4.48 -8.18
CA GLY A 202 24.99 -4.92 -8.60
C GLY A 202 23.94 -3.80 -8.57
N ASN A 203 22.70 -4.12 -8.90
CA ASN A 203 21.60 -3.15 -8.94
C ASN A 203 20.98 -3.00 -7.55
N TRP A 204 20.80 -1.76 -7.10
CA TRP A 204 20.21 -1.36 -5.82
C TRP A 204 18.71 -1.06 -5.93
N SER A 205 18.25 -0.83 -7.17
CA SER A 205 16.84 -0.73 -7.57
C SER A 205 16.72 -1.30 -8.99
N SER A 206 15.53 -1.78 -9.35
CA SER A 206 15.18 -2.17 -10.73
C SER A 206 15.04 -0.96 -11.66
N ASP A 207 14.66 0.22 -11.14
CA ASP A 207 14.67 1.46 -11.89
C ASP A 207 16.09 2.06 -11.95
N GLN A 208 16.58 2.27 -13.17
CA GLN A 208 17.94 2.72 -13.43
C GLN A 208 18.19 4.16 -12.94
N PHE A 209 17.16 5.01 -12.86
CA PHE A 209 17.32 6.39 -12.37
C PHE A 209 17.50 6.39 -10.85
N ILE A 210 16.64 5.68 -10.11
CA ILE A 210 16.75 5.47 -8.67
C ILE A 210 18.09 4.79 -8.30
N ASP A 211 18.46 3.72 -9.01
CA ASP A 211 19.74 3.02 -8.83
C ASP A 211 20.94 3.96 -8.94
N SER A 212 20.99 4.75 -10.03
CA SER A 212 22.07 5.68 -10.30
C SER A 212 22.14 6.79 -9.25
N GLU A 213 20.99 7.32 -8.83
CA GLU A 213 20.91 8.43 -7.87
C GLU A 213 21.29 7.98 -6.45
N LEU A 214 20.86 6.78 -6.01
CA LEU A 214 21.32 6.19 -4.75
C LEU A 214 22.85 6.03 -4.73
N LYS A 215 23.43 5.49 -5.81
CA LYS A 215 24.88 5.29 -5.92
C LYS A 215 25.66 6.60 -6.03
N ARG A 216 25.09 7.62 -6.69
CA ARG A 216 25.64 8.99 -6.74
C ARG A 216 25.64 9.66 -5.37
N LYS A 217 24.60 9.42 -4.56
CA LYS A 217 24.49 9.89 -3.17
C LYS A 217 25.47 9.18 -2.23
N HIS A 218 25.71 7.87 -2.43
CA HIS A 218 26.48 7.00 -1.52
C HIS A 218 27.76 6.41 -2.16
N ARG A 219 28.56 7.24 -2.84
CA ARG A 219 29.71 6.78 -3.65
C ARG A 219 30.71 5.91 -2.90
N LYS A 220 30.93 6.13 -1.59
CA LYS A 220 31.83 5.32 -0.77
C LYS A 220 31.49 3.83 -0.75
N LEU A 221 30.23 3.48 -0.99
CA LEU A 221 29.78 2.08 -1.09
C LEU A 221 30.15 1.42 -2.41
N CYS A 222 30.61 2.19 -3.42
CA CYS A 222 31.16 1.69 -4.67
C CYS A 222 32.69 1.85 -4.79
N ASN A 223 33.37 2.55 -3.86
CA ASN A 223 34.79 2.90 -3.97
C ASN A 223 35.73 1.70 -4.18
N LEU A 224 35.43 0.55 -3.57
CA LEU A 224 36.27 -0.65 -3.70
C LEU A 224 35.95 -1.48 -4.96
N CYS A 225 34.84 -1.18 -5.66
CA CYS A 225 34.41 -1.94 -6.83
C CYS A 225 35.38 -1.75 -8.02
N LYS A 226 35.31 -2.65 -9.02
CA LYS A 226 36.36 -2.77 -10.04
C LYS A 226 36.05 -2.05 -11.34
N ASN A 227 34.86 -2.28 -11.89
CA ASN A 227 34.39 -1.67 -13.12
C ASN A 227 33.36 -0.61 -12.73
N THR A 228 33.83 0.57 -12.35
CA THR A 228 32.97 1.67 -11.89
C THR A 228 32.94 2.84 -12.89
N PRO A 229 32.20 2.73 -14.02
CA PRO A 229 31.93 3.87 -14.88
C PRO A 229 31.43 5.06 -14.06
N PHE A 230 32.13 6.20 -14.14
CA PHE A 230 31.83 7.42 -13.38
C PHE A 230 31.82 7.25 -11.83
N GLY A 231 32.35 6.14 -11.32
CA GLY A 231 32.32 5.78 -9.90
C GLY A 231 31.03 5.10 -9.45
N LEU A 232 30.17 4.63 -10.37
CA LEU A 232 28.96 3.88 -10.06
C LEU A 232 29.22 2.38 -10.27
N CYS A 233 28.94 1.57 -9.26
CA CYS A 233 29.07 0.11 -9.32
C CYS A 233 27.74 -0.51 -9.77
N ASN A 234 27.71 -1.14 -10.95
CA ASN A 234 26.50 -1.72 -11.56
C ASN A 234 26.56 -3.25 -11.61
N GLU A 235 25.56 -3.89 -12.21
CA GLU A 235 25.51 -5.34 -12.48
C GLU A 235 26.68 -5.89 -13.31
N ASN A 236 27.38 -5.06 -14.09
CA ASN A 236 28.51 -5.44 -14.94
C ASN A 236 29.87 -5.27 -14.22
N ASP A 237 29.87 -4.94 -12.92
CA ASP A 237 31.09 -4.97 -12.11
C ASP A 237 31.55 -6.40 -11.87
N LEU A 238 32.87 -6.65 -11.89
CA LEU A 238 33.43 -7.98 -11.64
C LEU A 238 33.10 -8.53 -10.23
N PHE A 239 32.75 -7.64 -9.30
CA PHE A 239 32.32 -7.99 -7.95
C PHE A 239 30.81 -7.96 -7.75
N ALA A 240 30.01 -7.89 -8.81
CA ALA A 240 28.57 -8.15 -8.74
C ALA A 240 28.28 -9.66 -8.61
N GLY A 241 27.05 -9.99 -8.19
CA GLY A 241 26.58 -11.37 -8.04
C GLY A 241 27.09 -12.09 -6.78
N GLN A 242 26.66 -13.35 -6.59
CA GLN A 242 26.84 -14.09 -5.33
C GLN A 242 28.31 -14.31 -4.93
N GLU A 243 29.20 -14.55 -5.90
CA GLU A 243 30.64 -14.73 -5.66
C GLU A 243 31.39 -13.39 -5.56
N GLY A 244 30.74 -12.28 -5.89
CA GLY A 244 31.40 -11.00 -6.16
C GLY A 244 32.11 -10.39 -4.95
N SER A 245 31.48 -10.48 -3.78
CA SER A 245 32.06 -10.08 -2.49
C SER A 245 33.32 -10.89 -2.14
N ILE A 246 33.36 -12.18 -2.49
CA ILE A 246 34.52 -13.05 -2.29
C ILE A 246 35.67 -12.60 -3.21
N LYS A 247 35.39 -12.35 -4.49
CA LYS A 247 36.38 -11.86 -5.49
C LYS A 247 36.98 -10.51 -5.06
N CYS A 248 36.15 -9.59 -4.57
CA CYS A 248 36.56 -8.29 -4.04
C CYS A 248 37.58 -8.41 -2.89
N MET A 249 37.39 -9.37 -1.98
CA MET A 249 38.32 -9.60 -0.86
C MET A 249 39.59 -10.35 -1.30
N LEU A 250 39.47 -11.29 -2.26
CA LEU A 250 40.63 -12.01 -2.82
C LEU A 250 41.58 -11.07 -3.59
N GLU A 251 41.05 -10.03 -4.25
CA GLU A 251 41.86 -8.96 -4.86
C GLU A 251 42.45 -7.97 -3.83
N GLY A 252 42.33 -8.22 -2.51
CA GLY A 252 42.93 -7.41 -1.45
C GLY A 252 42.29 -6.02 -1.24
N ARG A 253 41.14 -5.76 -1.89
CA ARG A 253 40.43 -4.49 -1.83
C ARG A 253 39.62 -4.36 -0.54
N GLY A 254 38.96 -5.43 -0.11
CA GLY A 254 38.31 -5.54 1.21
C GLY A 254 39.16 -6.27 2.25
N GLU A 255 38.90 -5.98 3.52
CA GLU A 255 39.38 -6.74 4.69
C GLU A 255 38.35 -7.77 5.19
N VAL A 256 37.10 -7.66 4.74
CA VAL A 256 35.96 -8.52 5.09
C VAL A 256 35.05 -8.69 3.88
N ALA A 257 34.48 -9.89 3.69
CA ALA A 257 33.47 -10.17 2.68
C ALA A 257 32.18 -10.75 3.31
N PHE A 258 31.04 -10.18 2.95
CA PHE A 258 29.71 -10.66 3.30
C PHE A 258 29.17 -11.52 2.15
N THR A 259 28.94 -12.80 2.41
CA THR A 259 28.54 -13.79 1.39
C THR A 259 27.67 -14.88 2.03
N THR A 260 27.45 -15.99 1.34
CA THR A 260 26.83 -17.18 1.95
C THR A 260 27.86 -18.28 2.20
N ILE A 261 27.61 -19.12 3.21
CA ILE A 261 28.46 -20.28 3.49
C ILE A 261 28.45 -21.23 2.29
N GLU A 262 27.29 -21.39 1.66
CA GLU A 262 27.10 -22.23 0.47
C GLU A 262 27.94 -21.72 -0.73
N THR A 263 27.85 -20.43 -1.07
CA THR A 263 28.62 -19.82 -2.17
C THR A 263 30.12 -19.90 -1.91
N ALA A 264 30.57 -19.61 -0.68
CA ALA A 264 31.98 -19.73 -0.34
C ALA A 264 32.50 -21.18 -0.46
N LEU A 265 31.70 -22.17 -0.07
CA LEU A 265 32.08 -23.58 -0.19
C LEU A 265 32.22 -24.02 -1.65
N ASP A 266 31.30 -23.62 -2.52
CA ASP A 266 31.41 -23.88 -3.96
C ASP A 266 32.62 -23.14 -4.57
N TYR A 267 32.76 -21.84 -4.29
CA TYR A 267 33.85 -21.01 -4.82
C TYR A 267 35.25 -21.56 -4.48
N PHE A 268 35.44 -21.94 -3.21
CA PHE A 268 36.71 -22.49 -2.72
C PHE A 268 36.86 -24.01 -2.91
N SER A 269 35.82 -24.74 -3.34
CA SER A 269 36.00 -26.12 -3.83
C SER A 269 36.86 -26.16 -5.09
N LYS A 270 36.69 -25.14 -5.94
CA LYS A 270 37.43 -24.92 -7.20
C LYS A 270 38.81 -24.28 -6.97
N ARG A 271 39.10 -23.78 -5.76
CA ARG A 271 40.32 -23.03 -5.40
C ARG A 271 40.87 -23.41 -4.02
N PRO A 272 41.40 -24.64 -3.83
CA PRO A 272 41.82 -25.12 -2.51
C PRO A 272 42.98 -24.33 -1.88
N SER A 273 43.94 -23.87 -2.68
CA SER A 273 45.10 -23.09 -2.21
C SER A 273 44.70 -21.72 -1.64
N GLU A 274 43.74 -21.03 -2.27
CA GLU A 274 43.21 -19.76 -1.77
C GLU A 274 42.46 -19.97 -0.44
N ARG A 275 41.66 -21.04 -0.34
CA ARG A 275 40.85 -21.40 0.85
C ARG A 275 41.65 -21.42 2.14
N GLU A 276 42.91 -21.82 2.11
CA GLU A 276 43.77 -21.93 3.29
C GLU A 276 44.07 -20.57 3.95
N HIS A 277 43.86 -19.46 3.25
CA HIS A 277 44.19 -18.10 3.71
C HIS A 277 43.01 -17.39 4.40
N TYR A 278 41.81 -17.96 4.34
CA TYR A 278 40.56 -17.32 4.81
C TYR A 278 39.78 -18.20 5.79
N GLU A 279 38.93 -17.55 6.60
CA GLU A 279 38.07 -18.19 7.59
C GLU A 279 36.79 -17.37 7.82
N PHE A 280 35.77 -17.99 8.40
CA PHE A 280 34.54 -17.32 8.80
C PHE A 280 34.68 -16.70 10.19
N LEU A 281 34.13 -15.49 10.35
CA LEU A 281 33.95 -14.80 11.63
C LEU A 281 32.56 -15.13 12.20
N CYS A 282 32.52 -15.66 13.41
CA CYS A 282 31.28 -15.99 14.12
C CYS A 282 30.75 -14.81 14.95
N LEU A 283 29.45 -14.82 15.29
CA LEU A 283 28.83 -13.76 16.11
C LEU A 283 29.37 -13.68 17.54
N ASP A 284 29.85 -14.81 18.09
CA ASP A 284 30.51 -14.89 19.40
C ASP A 284 31.99 -14.46 19.36
N GLY A 285 32.50 -14.08 18.18
CA GLY A 285 33.89 -13.72 17.95
C GLY A 285 34.86 -14.91 17.78
N SER A 286 34.35 -16.14 17.82
CA SER A 286 35.14 -17.29 17.37
C SER A 286 35.35 -17.24 15.85
N ARG A 287 36.29 -18.05 15.35
CA ARG A 287 36.58 -18.16 13.92
C ARG A 287 36.58 -19.62 13.49
N MET A 288 36.06 -19.89 12.30
CA MET A 288 35.92 -21.26 11.78
C MET A 288 36.45 -21.38 10.36
N ALA A 289 37.19 -22.46 10.10
CA ALA A 289 37.62 -22.80 8.75
C ALA A 289 36.42 -22.97 7.80
N ILE A 290 36.61 -22.59 6.53
CA ILE A 290 35.60 -22.70 5.47
C ILE A 290 35.25 -24.18 5.28
N THR A 291 34.15 -24.60 5.89
CA THR A 291 33.68 -26.00 5.99
C THR A 291 32.14 -26.03 6.03
N PRO A 292 31.48 -27.15 5.69
CA PRO A 292 30.02 -27.26 5.78
C PRO A 292 29.45 -26.91 7.16
N GLY A 293 30.20 -27.21 8.23
CA GLY A 293 29.85 -26.91 9.62
C GLY A 293 30.23 -25.52 10.13
N ALA A 294 30.68 -24.60 9.27
CA ALA A 294 31.02 -23.24 9.69
C ALA A 294 29.83 -22.48 10.31
N CYS A 295 30.15 -21.56 11.22
CA CYS A 295 29.20 -20.73 11.94
C CYS A 295 28.46 -19.74 11.02
N PRO A 296 27.12 -19.79 10.95
CA PRO A 296 26.34 -18.77 10.26
C PRO A 296 26.09 -17.56 11.17
N TRP A 297 26.01 -16.37 10.58
CA TRP A 297 25.40 -15.21 11.24
C TRP A 297 23.87 -15.34 11.28
N ALA A 298 23.29 -15.90 10.21
CA ALA A 298 21.88 -16.28 10.18
C ALA A 298 21.68 -17.46 9.23
N LYS A 299 20.59 -18.20 9.44
CA LYS A 299 20.03 -19.15 8.47
C LYS A 299 18.71 -18.55 8.00
N LEU A 300 18.48 -18.42 6.69
CA LEU A 300 17.16 -18.01 6.19
C LEU A 300 16.21 -19.21 6.29
N PRO A 301 15.14 -19.16 7.10
CA PRO A 301 14.23 -20.29 7.24
C PRO A 301 13.54 -20.64 5.92
N THR A 302 13.10 -21.88 5.82
CA THR A 302 12.18 -22.35 4.78
C THR A 302 10.74 -21.92 5.08
N ASN A 303 9.82 -22.18 4.15
CA ASN A 303 8.41 -21.93 4.39
C ASN A 303 7.86 -22.91 5.46
N ALA A 304 6.77 -22.53 6.11
CA ALA A 304 6.11 -23.35 7.13
C ALA A 304 4.58 -23.24 7.08
N PHE A 305 3.92 -24.35 7.35
CA PHE A 305 2.47 -24.40 7.57
C PHE A 305 2.16 -23.86 8.96
N VAL A 306 1.22 -22.92 9.01
CA VAL A 306 0.73 -22.32 10.26
C VAL A 306 -0.61 -22.89 10.70
N ILE A 307 -0.84 -22.86 12.01
CA ILE A 307 -2.11 -23.18 12.67
C ILE A 307 -2.37 -22.15 13.77
N ARG A 308 -3.61 -22.01 14.24
CA ARG A 308 -3.92 -21.16 15.40
C ARG A 308 -3.33 -21.73 16.69
N LYS A 309 -2.58 -20.90 17.44
CA LYS A 309 -1.86 -21.26 18.68
C LYS A 309 -2.68 -22.07 19.70
N ASN A 310 -3.97 -21.74 19.85
CA ASN A 310 -4.84 -22.31 20.88
C ASN A 310 -5.64 -23.55 20.44
N LEU A 311 -5.44 -24.06 19.21
CA LEU A 311 -6.24 -25.13 18.61
C LEU A 311 -5.46 -26.47 18.50
N ASN A 312 -4.85 -26.88 19.61
CA ASN A 312 -4.01 -28.10 19.67
C ASN A 312 -4.73 -29.43 19.34
N ARG A 313 -6.07 -29.46 19.29
CA ARG A 313 -6.85 -30.71 19.10
C ARG A 313 -6.57 -31.43 17.78
N HIS A 314 -6.16 -30.72 16.73
CA HIS A 314 -5.90 -31.31 15.41
C HIS A 314 -4.44 -31.23 14.95
N ARG A 315 -3.53 -30.61 15.73
CA ARG A 315 -2.11 -30.44 15.33
C ARG A 315 -1.47 -31.78 14.94
N GLU A 316 -1.61 -32.81 15.76
CA GLU A 316 -1.03 -34.12 15.47
C GLU A 316 -1.69 -34.79 14.25
N ALA A 317 -3.02 -34.69 14.12
CA ALA A 317 -3.76 -35.24 12.99
C ALA A 317 -3.31 -34.59 11.67
N PHE A 318 -3.23 -33.26 11.63
CA PHE A 318 -2.79 -32.49 10.48
C PHE A 318 -1.30 -32.74 10.17
N THR A 319 -0.42 -32.81 11.17
CA THR A 319 1.00 -33.19 10.99
C THR A 319 1.12 -34.56 10.32
N ARG A 320 0.40 -35.58 10.84
CA ARG A 320 0.41 -36.94 10.28
C ARG A 320 -0.16 -36.96 8.86
N LEU A 321 -1.27 -36.25 8.62
CA LEU A 321 -1.92 -36.13 7.32
C LEU A 321 -0.98 -35.50 6.27
N LEU A 322 -0.50 -34.28 6.52
CA LEU A 322 0.35 -33.55 5.56
C LEU A 322 1.66 -34.30 5.26
N THR A 323 2.29 -34.90 6.29
CA THR A 323 3.50 -35.70 6.09
C THR A 323 3.22 -36.98 5.28
N SER A 324 2.09 -37.64 5.51
CA SER A 324 1.66 -38.83 4.76
C SER A 324 1.35 -38.50 3.28
N LEU A 325 0.69 -37.36 3.04
CA LEU A 325 0.41 -36.86 1.69
C LEU A 325 1.71 -36.49 0.96
N PHE A 326 2.63 -35.78 1.62
CA PHE A 326 3.95 -35.48 1.07
C PHE A 326 4.68 -36.76 0.66
N ASN A 327 4.80 -37.74 1.56
CA ASN A 327 5.50 -39.00 1.29
C ASN A 327 4.86 -39.82 0.16
N ARG A 328 3.53 -39.72 -0.03
CA ARG A 328 2.83 -40.35 -1.16
C ARG A 328 3.20 -39.71 -2.51
N PHE A 329 3.26 -38.39 -2.58
CA PHE A 329 3.35 -37.67 -3.86
C PHE A 329 4.76 -37.17 -4.24
N VAL A 330 5.70 -37.07 -3.29
CA VAL A 330 7.07 -36.57 -3.53
C VAL A 330 7.84 -37.32 -4.63
N GLN A 331 7.54 -38.60 -4.86
CA GLN A 331 8.17 -39.42 -5.92
C GLN A 331 7.57 -39.17 -7.31
N VAL A 332 6.35 -38.64 -7.39
CA VAL A 332 5.61 -38.42 -8.65
C VAL A 332 5.57 -36.94 -9.03
N ARG A 333 5.57 -36.04 -8.03
CA ARG A 333 5.40 -34.58 -8.12
C ARG A 333 4.42 -34.15 -9.23
N PRO A 334 3.10 -34.40 -9.05
CA PRO A 334 2.08 -33.83 -9.93
C PRO A 334 2.23 -32.31 -10.08
N LYS A 335 1.71 -31.72 -11.16
CA LYS A 335 1.86 -30.27 -11.45
C LYS A 335 1.49 -29.36 -10.28
N TRP A 336 0.42 -29.70 -9.54
CA TRP A 336 -0.03 -28.96 -8.37
C TRP A 336 0.90 -29.05 -7.16
N PHE A 337 1.81 -30.04 -7.09
CA PHE A 337 2.59 -30.34 -5.87
C PHE A 337 3.54 -29.19 -5.51
N ASP A 338 4.22 -28.63 -6.50
CA ASP A 338 5.25 -27.60 -6.34
C ASP A 338 4.71 -26.15 -6.27
N ARG A 339 3.37 -25.98 -6.29
CA ARG A 339 2.69 -24.68 -6.21
C ARG A 339 1.54 -24.69 -5.19
N GLY A 340 0.61 -25.63 -5.35
CA GLY A 340 -0.59 -25.79 -4.52
C GLY A 340 -0.38 -26.52 -3.19
N PHE A 341 0.80 -27.10 -2.93
CA PHE A 341 1.09 -27.76 -1.65
C PHE A 341 2.42 -27.32 -1.01
N VAL A 342 3.56 -27.55 -1.66
CA VAL A 342 4.89 -27.11 -1.18
C VAL A 342 5.45 -25.99 -2.04
N SER A 343 6.41 -25.22 -1.50
CA SER A 343 6.89 -23.98 -2.13
C SER A 343 7.86 -24.15 -3.31
N SER A 344 8.36 -25.36 -3.57
CA SER A 344 9.41 -25.58 -4.57
C SER A 344 9.63 -27.06 -4.91
N PRO A 345 10.06 -27.40 -6.16
CA PRO A 345 10.58 -28.73 -6.50
C PRO A 345 11.74 -29.22 -5.61
N ASN A 346 12.49 -28.29 -5.00
CA ASN A 346 13.62 -28.60 -4.11
C ASN A 346 13.19 -29.01 -2.68
N VAL A 347 11.89 -29.02 -2.37
CA VAL A 347 11.41 -29.48 -1.05
C VAL A 347 11.51 -31.01 -0.97
N THR A 348 12.31 -31.49 -0.01
CA THR A 348 12.67 -32.92 0.18
C THR A 348 11.86 -33.62 1.26
N GLN A 349 11.37 -32.90 2.27
CA GLN A 349 10.60 -33.46 3.38
C GLN A 349 9.70 -32.39 4.04
N LEU A 350 8.65 -32.81 4.76
CA LEU A 350 7.95 -31.98 5.76
C LEU A 350 8.27 -32.48 7.17
N MET A 351 8.55 -31.55 8.10
CA MET A 351 9.08 -31.89 9.43
C MET A 351 8.36 -31.14 10.54
N SER A 352 8.05 -31.86 11.63
CA SER A 352 7.40 -31.30 12.81
C SER A 352 8.33 -30.38 13.60
N LEU A 353 7.84 -29.21 14.01
CA LEU A 353 8.57 -28.31 14.89
C LEU A 353 8.47 -28.74 16.37
N THR A 354 9.53 -28.47 17.14
CA THR A 354 9.48 -28.61 18.60
C THR A 354 8.63 -27.50 19.23
N ASN A 355 8.06 -27.72 20.42
CA ASN A 355 7.20 -26.75 21.14
C ASN A 355 7.84 -25.36 21.39
N ARG A 356 9.18 -25.22 21.28
CA ARG A 356 9.84 -23.90 21.32
C ARG A 356 9.98 -23.27 19.94
N ALA A 357 10.20 -24.08 18.91
CA ALA A 357 10.35 -23.63 17.52
C ALA A 357 9.01 -23.26 16.85
N THR A 358 7.86 -23.53 17.48
CA THR A 358 6.57 -23.02 17.01
C THR A 358 6.42 -21.51 17.25
N GLN A 359 7.13 -20.92 18.22
CA GLN A 359 7.08 -19.47 18.42
C GLN A 359 7.68 -18.75 17.21
N SER A 360 6.89 -17.94 16.49
CA SER A 360 7.34 -17.27 15.27
C SER A 360 8.64 -16.47 15.46
N ASP A 361 8.80 -15.76 16.58
CA ASP A 361 10.05 -15.03 16.86
C ASP A 361 11.27 -15.97 17.01
N VAL A 362 11.07 -17.20 17.49
CA VAL A 362 12.12 -18.23 17.61
C VAL A 362 12.39 -18.90 16.26
N TYR A 363 11.36 -19.12 15.43
CA TYR A 363 11.50 -19.65 14.07
C TYR A 363 12.28 -18.68 13.17
N LEU A 364 11.94 -17.38 13.24
CA LEU A 364 12.57 -16.33 12.44
C LEU A 364 13.95 -15.93 12.99
N SER A 365 14.11 -15.90 14.31
CA SER A 365 15.40 -15.71 14.99
C SER A 365 16.21 -14.53 14.40
N PHE A 366 17.37 -14.80 13.81
CA PHE A 366 18.27 -13.82 13.20
C PHE A 366 17.71 -13.11 11.94
N LEU A 367 16.54 -13.48 11.43
CA LEU A 367 15.84 -12.73 10.38
C LEU A 367 15.06 -11.53 10.95
N LEU A 368 14.65 -11.55 12.23
CA LEU A 368 13.89 -10.44 12.83
C LEU A 368 14.61 -9.08 12.70
N PRO A 369 15.93 -8.95 12.99
CA PRO A 369 16.66 -7.70 12.78
C PRO A 369 16.65 -7.21 11.32
N ALA A 370 16.64 -8.13 10.35
CA ALA A 370 16.63 -7.84 8.92
C ALA A 370 15.25 -7.39 8.40
N ILE A 371 14.17 -7.89 9.02
CA ILE A 371 12.79 -7.44 8.78
C ILE A 371 12.55 -6.10 9.47
N GLU A 372 12.91 -5.97 10.74
CA GLU A 372 12.55 -4.82 11.55
C GLU A 372 13.41 -3.58 11.24
N ARG A 373 14.70 -3.79 10.94
CA ARG A 373 15.73 -2.77 10.63
C ARG A 373 15.63 -1.55 11.56
N HIS A 374 15.89 -1.81 12.83
CA HIS A 374 15.68 -0.87 13.92
C HIS A 374 16.61 0.36 13.83
N LEU A 375 16.14 1.43 13.19
CA LEU A 375 16.69 2.79 13.33
C LEU A 375 16.30 3.39 14.70
N GLN A 376 16.71 2.71 15.78
CA GLN A 376 16.31 3.07 17.14
C GLN A 376 16.86 4.45 17.53
N GLY A 377 16.00 5.30 18.08
CA GLY A 377 16.33 6.69 18.44
C GLY A 377 16.06 7.71 17.34
N CYS A 378 15.78 7.27 16.10
CA CYS A 378 15.41 8.16 15.00
C CYS A 378 13.90 8.45 14.97
N PRO A 379 13.47 9.64 14.46
CA PRO A 379 12.07 9.89 14.14
C PRO A 379 11.59 8.91 13.05
N SER A 380 10.30 8.58 13.07
CA SER A 380 9.73 7.69 12.05
C SER A 380 9.63 8.41 10.71
N ASN A 381 10.52 8.06 9.78
CA ASN A 381 10.39 8.49 8.40
C ASN A 381 9.31 7.63 7.69
N ASN A 382 8.23 8.30 7.28
CA ASN A 382 7.06 7.66 6.67
C ASN A 382 6.71 8.36 5.35
N VAL A 383 6.15 7.64 4.38
CA VAL A 383 5.47 8.19 3.20
C VAL A 383 3.97 7.98 3.38
N THR A 384 3.20 9.05 3.24
CA THR A 384 1.77 9.11 3.59
C THR A 384 0.90 9.13 2.36
N PHE A 385 0.17 8.04 2.11
CA PHE A 385 -0.91 8.03 1.15
C PHE A 385 -2.13 8.75 1.73
N CYS A 386 -2.64 9.73 0.99
CA CYS A 386 -3.96 10.31 1.20
C CYS A 386 -4.97 9.57 0.32
N LEU A 387 -6.03 9.08 0.97
CA LEU A 387 -7.07 8.25 0.39
C LEU A 387 -8.36 9.04 0.37
N SER A 388 -9.07 9.03 -0.77
CA SER A 388 -10.32 9.78 -0.95
C SER A 388 -11.50 8.87 -1.30
N LYS A 389 -11.26 7.67 -1.86
CA LYS A 389 -12.33 6.73 -2.22
C LYS A 389 -12.75 5.95 -0.97
N GLN A 390 -14.02 5.54 -0.92
CA GLN A 390 -14.56 4.79 0.21
C GLN A 390 -14.11 3.33 0.15
N GLY A 391 -13.39 2.89 1.19
CA GLY A 391 -12.91 1.51 1.32
C GLY A 391 -11.42 1.31 1.06
N GLU A 392 -10.68 2.36 0.72
CA GLU A 392 -9.23 2.31 0.54
C GLU A 392 -8.48 2.11 1.85
N LEU A 393 -8.93 2.74 2.95
CA LEU A 393 -8.20 2.72 4.22
C LEU A 393 -7.86 1.31 4.74
N PRO A 394 -8.76 0.31 4.72
CA PRO A 394 -8.40 -1.07 5.07
C PRO A 394 -7.34 -1.69 4.15
N LYS A 395 -7.44 -1.50 2.81
CA LYS A 395 -6.43 -2.01 1.85
C LYS A 395 -5.06 -1.37 2.12
N CYS A 396 -5.04 -0.06 2.33
CA CYS A 396 -3.82 0.68 2.69
C CYS A 396 -3.23 0.22 4.03
N GLN A 397 -4.07 -0.06 5.04
CA GLN A 397 -3.60 -0.54 6.34
C GLN A 397 -3.03 -1.96 6.28
N GLN A 398 -3.55 -2.83 5.42
CA GLN A 398 -2.94 -4.14 5.14
C GLN A 398 -1.62 -3.97 4.36
N LEU A 399 -1.62 -3.15 3.30
CA LEU A 399 -0.42 -2.78 2.54
C LEU A 399 0.71 -2.25 3.44
N GLN A 400 0.38 -1.36 4.38
CA GLN A 400 1.32 -0.82 5.37
C GLN A 400 2.04 -1.91 6.19
N ARG A 401 1.34 -3.01 6.50
CA ARG A 401 1.86 -4.11 7.33
C ARG A 401 2.71 -5.07 6.50
N ILE A 402 2.21 -5.50 5.35
CA ILE A 402 2.91 -6.43 4.46
C ILE A 402 4.17 -5.80 3.85
N ALA A 403 4.09 -4.57 3.35
CA ALA A 403 5.24 -3.84 2.83
C ALA A 403 6.34 -3.66 3.89
N PHE A 404 5.96 -3.41 5.16
CA PHE A 404 6.94 -3.35 6.25
C PHE A 404 7.68 -4.69 6.45
N ALA A 405 6.96 -5.81 6.45
CA ALA A 405 7.50 -7.15 6.69
C ALA A 405 8.42 -7.63 5.56
N HIS A 406 8.03 -7.43 4.29
CA HIS A 406 8.84 -7.75 3.11
C HIS A 406 10.02 -6.77 2.91
N GLY A 407 9.99 -5.63 3.63
CA GLY A 407 11.16 -4.78 3.81
C GLY A 407 11.19 -3.54 2.92
N VAL A 408 10.04 -3.12 2.40
CA VAL A 408 9.82 -1.84 1.70
C VAL A 408 10.06 -0.68 2.66
N ARG A 409 10.78 0.36 2.21
CA ARG A 409 11.17 1.55 3.00
C ARG A 409 11.16 2.82 2.12
N PRO A 410 10.82 4.01 2.68
CA PRO A 410 10.38 4.26 4.06
C PRO A 410 9.02 3.65 4.41
N LYS A 411 8.57 3.77 5.66
CA LYS A 411 7.33 3.12 6.11
C LYS A 411 6.11 3.80 5.49
N ILE A 412 5.14 3.01 5.04
CA ILE A 412 3.85 3.54 4.58
C ILE A 412 3.06 4.09 5.78
N ARG A 413 2.31 5.17 5.56
CA ARG A 413 1.25 5.68 6.44
C ARG A 413 0.00 5.95 5.60
N CYS A 414 -1.17 5.68 6.18
CA CYS A 414 -2.45 5.84 5.50
C CYS A 414 -3.26 6.95 6.18
N TYR A 415 -3.83 7.85 5.39
CA TYR A 415 -4.75 8.88 5.85
C TYR A 415 -5.99 8.90 4.97
N GLN A 416 -7.17 8.62 5.54
CA GLN A 416 -8.44 8.81 4.85
C GLN A 416 -8.87 10.27 4.99
N ALA A 417 -9.11 10.93 3.86
CA ALA A 417 -9.79 12.21 3.80
C ALA A 417 -11.27 12.01 3.40
N ASP A 418 -12.09 13.01 3.73
CA ASP A 418 -13.52 13.04 3.38
C ASP A 418 -13.78 13.37 1.91
N SER A 419 -12.78 13.89 1.18
CA SER A 419 -12.88 14.21 -0.24
C SER A 419 -11.50 14.34 -0.91
N GLU A 420 -11.48 14.25 -2.24
CA GLU A 420 -10.30 14.48 -3.06
C GLU A 420 -9.72 15.89 -2.87
N ALA A 421 -10.56 16.93 -2.84
CA ALA A 421 -10.14 18.30 -2.56
C ALA A 421 -9.46 18.44 -1.18
N THR A 422 -9.92 17.68 -0.17
CA THR A 422 -9.25 17.61 1.13
C THR A 422 -7.86 16.96 1.01
N CYS A 423 -7.69 15.90 0.23
CA CYS A 423 -6.38 15.31 -0.01
C CYS A 423 -5.42 16.25 -0.75
N ILE A 424 -5.87 16.90 -1.82
CA ILE A 424 -5.11 17.90 -2.58
C ILE A 424 -4.61 19.02 -1.64
N ARG A 425 -5.48 19.52 -0.75
CA ARG A 425 -5.08 20.49 0.29
C ARG A 425 -4.03 19.93 1.25
N LEU A 426 -4.19 18.70 1.72
CA LEU A 426 -3.25 18.07 2.67
C LEU A 426 -1.88 17.77 2.06
N LEU A 427 -1.80 17.50 0.75
CA LEU A 427 -0.55 17.39 0.00
C LEU A 427 0.20 18.73 -0.01
N ASN A 428 -0.49 19.81 -0.40
CA ASN A 428 0.11 21.16 -0.42
C ASN A 428 0.47 21.68 0.97
N GLU A 429 -0.29 21.32 2.01
CA GLU A 429 0.06 21.59 3.42
C GLU A 429 1.17 20.67 3.96
N ARG A 430 1.70 19.73 3.16
CA ARG A 430 2.72 18.73 3.54
C ARG A 430 2.33 17.89 4.76
N LYS A 431 1.04 17.56 4.86
CA LYS A 431 0.44 16.67 5.88
C LYS A 431 0.23 15.24 5.35
N ALA A 432 0.11 15.11 4.03
CA ALA A 432 0.23 13.87 3.27
C ALA A 432 1.30 14.02 2.17
N ASP A 433 1.77 12.92 1.60
CA ASP A 433 2.90 12.88 0.66
C ASP A 433 2.49 12.44 -0.75
N LEU A 434 1.56 11.48 -0.86
CA LEU A 434 1.09 10.88 -2.12
C LEU A 434 -0.44 10.79 -2.19
N MET A 435 -0.99 10.82 -3.40
CA MET A 435 -2.37 10.45 -3.73
C MET A 435 -2.41 9.76 -5.10
N ILE A 436 -3.36 8.86 -5.34
CA ILE A 436 -3.58 8.22 -6.64
C ILE A 436 -4.80 8.88 -7.29
N MET A 437 -4.68 9.31 -8.54
CA MET A 437 -5.68 10.13 -9.25
C MET A 437 -5.88 9.66 -10.69
N GLU A 438 -7.11 9.80 -11.19
CA GLU A 438 -7.41 9.61 -12.63
C GLU A 438 -6.82 10.77 -13.47
N PRO A 439 -6.49 10.55 -14.77
CA PRO A 439 -5.72 11.52 -15.56
C PRO A 439 -6.36 12.91 -15.72
N ASP A 440 -7.69 12.99 -15.82
CA ASP A 440 -8.44 14.26 -15.88
C ASP A 440 -8.40 15.02 -14.55
N ARG A 441 -8.51 14.28 -13.44
CA ARG A 441 -8.36 14.81 -12.08
C ARG A 441 -6.95 15.32 -11.85
N PHE A 442 -5.94 14.57 -12.30
CA PHE A 442 -4.53 14.97 -12.25
C PHE A 442 -4.28 16.22 -13.09
N TYR A 443 -4.82 16.34 -14.31
CA TYR A 443 -4.69 17.55 -15.14
C TYR A 443 -5.17 18.80 -14.40
N LEU A 444 -6.38 18.76 -13.83
CA LEU A 444 -6.92 19.87 -13.06
C LEU A 444 -6.09 20.15 -11.80
N ALA A 445 -5.68 19.11 -11.07
CA ALA A 445 -4.90 19.26 -9.86
C ALA A 445 -3.48 19.79 -10.11
N SER A 446 -2.84 19.42 -11.22
CA SER A 446 -1.53 19.95 -11.58
C SER A 446 -1.63 21.42 -12.02
N LYS A 447 -2.59 21.73 -12.89
CA LYS A 447 -2.78 23.08 -13.46
C LYS A 447 -3.28 24.11 -12.45
N TYR A 448 -4.18 23.73 -11.54
CA TYR A 448 -4.88 24.65 -10.64
C TYR A 448 -4.61 24.44 -9.14
N HIS A 449 -4.04 23.30 -8.76
CA HIS A 449 -3.79 22.95 -7.36
C HIS A 449 -2.36 22.51 -7.08
N SER A 450 -1.43 22.90 -7.95
CA SER A 450 0.01 22.76 -7.71
C SER A 450 0.47 21.32 -7.41
N LEU A 451 -0.19 20.32 -8.00
CA LEU A 451 0.28 18.93 -7.96
C LEU A 451 1.22 18.59 -9.12
N ASP A 452 2.02 17.56 -8.89
CA ASP A 452 3.05 17.05 -9.79
C ASP A 452 3.07 15.52 -9.70
N ALA A 453 3.57 14.84 -10.73
CA ALA A 453 3.56 13.37 -10.77
C ALA A 453 4.81 12.77 -10.11
N VAL A 454 4.66 11.55 -9.58
CA VAL A 454 5.76 10.73 -9.05
C VAL A 454 5.89 9.43 -9.82
N ALA A 455 4.76 8.83 -10.18
CA ALA A 455 4.70 7.61 -10.98
C ALA A 455 3.36 7.49 -11.72
N ILE A 456 3.30 6.57 -12.69
CA ILE A 456 2.07 6.14 -13.37
C ILE A 456 1.96 4.61 -13.30
N GLU A 457 0.73 4.12 -13.23
CA GLU A 457 0.45 2.69 -13.37
C GLU A 457 0.66 2.21 -14.81
N GLU A 458 1.28 1.04 -14.97
CA GLU A 458 1.39 0.35 -16.25
C GLU A 458 0.62 -0.97 -16.22
N THR A 459 -0.09 -1.25 -17.31
CA THR A 459 -0.98 -2.41 -17.48
C THR A 459 -0.79 -2.97 -18.88
N ASN A 460 -0.87 -4.29 -19.05
CA ASN A 460 -0.84 -4.90 -20.38
C ASN A 460 -2.10 -4.59 -21.21
N ASP A 461 -3.22 -4.30 -20.54
CA ASP A 461 -4.52 -4.05 -21.19
C ASP A 461 -4.86 -2.54 -21.13
N PRO A 462 -4.44 -1.75 -22.13
CA PRO A 462 -4.81 -0.35 -22.25
C PRO A 462 -6.32 -0.21 -22.45
N ILE A 463 -6.90 0.80 -21.81
CA ILE A 463 -8.33 1.09 -21.95
C ILE A 463 -8.51 2.11 -23.09
N TYR A 464 -9.45 1.85 -23.98
CA TYR A 464 -9.85 2.74 -25.07
C TYR A 464 -11.28 3.21 -24.89
N SER A 465 -11.51 4.51 -25.09
CA SER A 465 -12.84 5.10 -25.24
C SER A 465 -13.34 4.87 -26.66
N VAL A 466 -14.52 4.31 -26.82
CA VAL A 466 -15.13 3.99 -28.12
C VAL A 466 -16.54 4.58 -28.24
N ALA A 467 -16.91 4.91 -29.47
CA ALA A 467 -18.28 5.26 -29.86
C ALA A 467 -18.91 4.06 -30.57
N VAL A 468 -20.01 3.56 -30.03
CA VAL A 468 -20.63 2.28 -30.43
C VAL A 468 -21.98 2.55 -31.06
N VAL A 469 -22.22 2.00 -32.24
CA VAL A 469 -23.51 2.03 -32.93
C VAL A 469 -23.96 0.60 -33.25
N ARG A 470 -25.26 0.41 -33.51
CA ARG A 470 -25.79 -0.87 -34.01
C ARG A 470 -25.27 -1.13 -35.43
N SER A 471 -25.03 -2.39 -35.79
CA SER A 471 -24.41 -2.76 -37.07
C SER A 471 -25.29 -2.52 -38.31
N ASN A 472 -26.60 -2.31 -38.09
CA ASN A 472 -27.57 -1.88 -39.10
C ASN A 472 -27.81 -0.35 -39.12
N SER A 473 -26.95 0.45 -38.47
CA SER A 473 -27.08 1.90 -38.42
C SER A 473 -26.38 2.57 -39.60
N ASP A 474 -27.05 3.55 -40.21
CA ASP A 474 -26.51 4.40 -41.29
C ASP A 474 -25.46 5.43 -40.80
N LEU A 475 -25.18 5.47 -39.48
CA LEU A 475 -24.23 6.40 -38.87
C LEU A 475 -22.79 5.96 -39.16
N THR A 476 -22.05 6.72 -39.97
CA THR A 476 -20.69 6.35 -40.40
C THR A 476 -19.59 7.19 -39.75
N MET A 477 -19.92 8.39 -39.27
CA MET A 477 -18.97 9.35 -38.73
C MET A 477 -19.52 10.01 -37.44
N LEU A 478 -18.62 10.53 -36.60
CA LEU A 478 -19.02 11.25 -35.37
C LEU A 478 -19.80 12.55 -35.64
N SER A 479 -19.71 13.12 -36.84
CA SER A 479 -20.54 14.23 -37.34
C SER A 479 -22.01 13.86 -37.54
N ASP A 480 -22.30 12.60 -37.86
CA ASP A 480 -23.64 12.10 -38.17
C ASP A 480 -24.53 12.00 -36.91
N LEU A 481 -23.90 12.14 -35.74
CA LEU A 481 -24.50 12.07 -34.41
C LEU A 481 -25.31 13.33 -34.02
N ARG A 482 -25.20 14.42 -34.79
CA ARG A 482 -25.99 15.64 -34.54
C ARG A 482 -27.49 15.33 -34.57
N GLY A 483 -28.19 15.68 -33.50
CA GLY A 483 -29.62 15.42 -33.32
C GLY A 483 -29.99 13.95 -33.02
N LYS A 484 -29.01 13.03 -32.95
CA LYS A 484 -29.22 11.62 -32.58
C LYS A 484 -29.27 11.46 -31.06
N ARG A 485 -29.64 10.28 -30.58
CA ARG A 485 -29.73 9.99 -29.14
C ARG A 485 -28.48 9.30 -28.63
N SER A 486 -27.98 9.70 -27.45
CA SER A 486 -26.73 9.18 -26.90
C SER A 486 -26.89 8.52 -25.53
N CYS A 487 -26.17 7.41 -25.33
CA CYS A 487 -26.07 6.69 -24.06
C CYS A 487 -24.69 6.91 -23.44
N HIS A 488 -24.64 7.31 -22.17
CA HIS A 488 -23.41 7.55 -21.44
C HIS A 488 -23.44 6.80 -20.11
N THR A 489 -22.27 6.35 -19.63
CA THR A 489 -22.15 5.56 -18.40
C THR A 489 -22.38 6.40 -17.15
N GLY A 490 -22.06 7.69 -17.21
CA GLY A 490 -22.30 8.69 -16.17
C GLY A 490 -21.71 10.07 -16.49
N PHE A 491 -22.24 11.11 -15.86
CA PHE A 491 -21.76 12.49 -16.01
C PHE A 491 -20.31 12.62 -15.51
N GLY A 492 -19.42 13.17 -16.34
CA GLY A 492 -18.00 13.31 -16.01
C GLY A 492 -17.14 12.06 -16.20
N HIS A 493 -17.71 10.91 -16.55
CA HIS A 493 -16.94 9.67 -16.72
C HIS A 493 -15.90 9.77 -17.86
N LEU A 494 -14.67 9.35 -17.62
CA LEU A 494 -13.55 9.61 -18.52
C LEU A 494 -13.75 9.02 -19.93
N ALA A 495 -14.11 7.73 -20.01
CA ALA A 495 -14.33 7.01 -21.27
C ALA A 495 -15.59 7.42 -22.03
N SER A 496 -16.61 7.92 -21.32
CA SER A 496 -17.98 8.07 -21.84
C SER A 496 -18.43 9.52 -22.00
N TRP A 497 -17.84 10.45 -21.25
CA TRP A 497 -18.20 11.85 -21.21
C TRP A 497 -17.02 12.72 -21.63
N THR A 498 -15.94 12.70 -20.85
CA THR A 498 -14.81 13.62 -21.05
C THR A 498 -14.14 13.40 -22.41
N ILE A 499 -13.79 12.17 -22.79
CA ILE A 499 -13.13 11.92 -24.09
C ILE A 499 -14.05 12.22 -25.28
N PRO A 500 -15.31 11.73 -25.37
CA PRO A 500 -16.19 12.05 -26.49
C PRO A 500 -16.46 13.55 -26.66
N ILE A 501 -16.66 14.29 -25.57
CA ILE A 501 -16.87 15.74 -25.62
C ILE A 501 -15.59 16.47 -26.05
N GLY A 502 -14.45 16.06 -25.49
CA GLY A 502 -13.14 16.61 -25.86
C GLY A 502 -12.85 16.37 -27.33
N TYR A 503 -13.21 15.20 -27.86
CA TYR A 503 -13.09 14.86 -29.27
C TYR A 503 -13.95 15.77 -30.18
N LEU A 504 -15.26 15.88 -29.88
CA LEU A 504 -16.21 16.71 -30.65
C LEU A 504 -15.77 18.18 -30.76
N LEU A 505 -15.11 18.71 -29.72
CA LEU A 505 -14.63 20.08 -29.67
C LEU A 505 -13.25 20.26 -30.32
N LYS A 506 -12.29 19.38 -29.99
CA LYS A 506 -10.93 19.38 -30.54
C LYS A 506 -10.92 19.31 -32.06
N ASP A 507 -11.71 18.38 -32.61
CA ASP A 507 -11.81 18.15 -34.05
C ASP A 507 -12.95 19.00 -34.68
N GLN A 508 -13.49 19.98 -33.92
CA GLN A 508 -14.40 21.06 -34.38
C GLN A 508 -15.71 20.60 -35.04
N ILE A 509 -16.18 19.40 -34.67
CA ILE A 509 -17.50 18.85 -35.03
C ILE A 509 -18.62 19.66 -34.34
N VAL A 510 -18.31 20.21 -33.17
CA VAL A 510 -19.14 21.14 -32.42
C VAL A 510 -18.32 22.38 -32.10
N GLU A 511 -18.85 23.57 -32.38
CA GLU A 511 -18.29 24.81 -31.83
C GLU A 511 -18.89 25.05 -30.44
N PRO A 512 -18.09 25.40 -29.42
CA PRO A 512 -18.59 25.56 -28.06
C PRO A 512 -19.49 26.80 -27.94
N SER A 513 -20.80 26.58 -27.86
CA SER A 513 -21.80 27.60 -27.50
C SER A 513 -21.59 28.13 -26.07
N SER A 514 -20.96 27.32 -25.21
CA SER A 514 -20.69 27.60 -23.81
C SER A 514 -19.49 26.80 -23.31
N CYS A 515 -18.90 27.25 -22.21
CA CYS A 515 -17.87 26.49 -21.48
C CYS A 515 -18.45 25.42 -20.54
N ARG A 516 -19.77 25.39 -20.34
CA ARG A 516 -20.47 24.33 -19.61
C ARG A 516 -20.75 23.17 -20.58
N ARG A 517 -20.13 22.02 -20.32
CA ARG A 517 -20.13 20.88 -21.27
C ARG A 517 -21.49 20.22 -21.42
N ALA A 518 -22.30 20.30 -20.38
CA ALA A 518 -23.72 19.99 -20.43
C ALA A 518 -24.45 20.78 -21.55
N GLU A 519 -24.23 22.09 -21.69
CA GLU A 519 -24.93 22.94 -22.68
C GLU A 519 -24.51 22.55 -24.11
N VAL A 520 -23.21 22.38 -24.35
CA VAL A 520 -22.68 21.93 -25.65
C VAL A 520 -23.28 20.58 -26.10
N ILE A 521 -23.49 19.65 -25.16
CA ILE A 521 -24.05 18.33 -25.45
C ILE A 521 -25.56 18.36 -25.62
N VAL A 522 -26.26 19.21 -24.86
CA VAL A 522 -27.68 19.54 -25.04
C VAL A 522 -27.94 20.13 -26.42
N ASP A 523 -27.04 20.99 -26.92
CA ASP A 523 -27.17 21.58 -28.26
C ASP A 523 -26.90 20.55 -29.37
N TYR A 524 -26.00 19.59 -29.14
CA TYR A 524 -25.56 18.64 -30.17
C TYR A 524 -26.49 17.43 -30.35
N PHE A 525 -26.86 16.74 -29.28
CA PHE A 525 -27.69 15.52 -29.35
C PHE A 525 -29.19 15.85 -29.32
N GLY A 526 -30.04 14.94 -29.82
CA GLY A 526 -31.50 15.04 -29.75
C GLY A 526 -32.06 14.75 -28.35
N GLY A 527 -31.36 13.91 -27.59
CA GLY A 527 -31.66 13.53 -26.21
C GLY A 527 -30.65 12.49 -25.73
N SER A 528 -30.36 12.44 -24.44
CA SER A 528 -29.36 11.51 -23.90
C SER A 528 -29.85 10.78 -22.66
N CYS A 529 -29.16 9.71 -22.29
CA CYS A 529 -29.11 9.27 -20.90
C CYS A 529 -27.70 9.48 -20.35
N VAL A 530 -27.60 10.31 -19.32
CA VAL A 530 -26.35 10.70 -18.65
C VAL A 530 -26.55 10.62 -17.13
N PRO A 531 -26.42 9.42 -16.54
CA PRO A 531 -26.66 9.22 -15.12
C PRO A 531 -25.80 10.15 -14.24
N GLY A 532 -26.42 10.79 -13.25
CA GLY A 532 -25.83 11.84 -12.44
C GLY A 532 -25.94 13.27 -13.00
N ALA A 533 -26.45 13.47 -14.22
CA ALA A 533 -26.66 14.83 -14.75
C ALA A 533 -27.64 15.65 -13.91
N ALA A 534 -28.60 15.01 -13.23
CA ALA A 534 -29.55 15.63 -12.31
C ALA A 534 -28.99 15.91 -10.90
N ASP A 535 -27.80 15.41 -10.55
CA ASP A 535 -27.23 15.57 -9.22
C ASP A 535 -26.64 16.98 -9.03
N ALA A 536 -27.28 17.80 -8.19
CA ALA A 536 -26.85 19.16 -7.87
C ALA A 536 -25.46 19.26 -7.22
N ARG A 537 -24.84 18.14 -6.79
CA ARG A 537 -23.45 18.11 -6.31
C ARG A 537 -22.43 18.10 -7.47
N ILE A 538 -22.88 17.72 -8.67
CA ILE A 538 -22.05 17.47 -9.86
C ILE A 538 -22.42 18.45 -10.98
N ASN A 539 -23.71 18.69 -11.17
CA ASN A 539 -24.28 19.70 -12.06
C ASN A 539 -25.10 20.72 -11.23
N PRO A 540 -24.44 21.59 -10.44
CA PRO A 540 -25.10 22.46 -9.46
C PRO A 540 -26.11 23.45 -10.03
N ASN A 541 -26.04 23.75 -11.32
CA ASN A 541 -27.00 24.65 -11.99
C ASN A 541 -28.16 23.90 -12.67
N GLY A 542 -28.25 22.56 -12.52
CA GLY A 542 -29.28 21.76 -13.20
C GLY A 542 -29.21 21.84 -14.73
N THR A 543 -28.02 22.13 -15.26
CA THR A 543 -27.80 22.53 -16.65
C THR A 543 -28.21 21.41 -17.60
N GLY A 544 -29.24 21.63 -18.43
CA GLY A 544 -29.61 20.68 -19.48
C GLY A 544 -30.27 19.37 -19.03
N VAL A 545 -30.62 19.24 -17.74
CA VAL A 545 -31.05 17.98 -17.12
C VAL A 545 -32.17 17.27 -17.89
N GLU A 546 -33.21 18.00 -18.29
CA GLU A 546 -34.34 17.46 -19.07
C GLU A 546 -33.87 16.66 -20.30
N LYS A 547 -32.94 17.22 -21.07
CA LYS A 547 -32.45 16.61 -22.31
C LYS A 547 -31.39 15.54 -22.05
N LEU A 548 -30.49 15.78 -21.09
CA LEU A 548 -29.43 14.85 -20.69
C LEU A 548 -29.95 13.58 -20.00
N CYS A 549 -31.15 13.64 -19.42
CA CYS A 549 -31.82 12.51 -18.77
C CYS A 549 -32.99 11.93 -19.60
N SER A 550 -33.35 12.54 -20.73
CA SER A 550 -34.55 12.17 -21.53
C SER A 550 -34.62 10.71 -21.99
N GLN A 551 -33.49 10.01 -22.12
CA GLN A 551 -33.44 8.59 -22.52
C GLN A 551 -33.26 7.64 -21.33
N CYS A 552 -33.03 8.15 -20.11
CA CYS A 552 -32.90 7.35 -18.91
C CYS A 552 -34.24 6.73 -18.48
N ILE A 553 -34.21 5.64 -17.72
CA ILE A 553 -35.39 4.81 -17.44
C ILE A 553 -35.62 4.47 -15.97
N GLY A 554 -34.74 4.92 -15.07
CA GLY A 554 -34.84 4.63 -13.64
C GLY A 554 -34.71 3.15 -13.32
N ASP A 555 -35.17 2.80 -12.12
CA ASP A 555 -35.31 1.44 -11.63
C ASP A 555 -36.51 0.71 -12.27
N GLU A 556 -36.87 -0.47 -11.76
CA GLU A 556 -38.00 -1.26 -12.28
C GLU A 556 -39.36 -0.55 -12.18
N LEU A 557 -39.51 0.40 -11.25
CA LEU A 557 -40.72 1.21 -11.06
C LEU A 557 -40.68 2.51 -11.90
N GLY A 558 -39.53 2.84 -12.49
CA GLY A 558 -39.29 4.11 -13.19
C GLY A 558 -38.85 5.25 -12.26
N GLU A 559 -38.65 4.96 -10.97
CA GLU A 559 -38.09 5.91 -10.00
C GLU A 559 -36.57 5.99 -10.15
N HIS A 560 -35.91 6.96 -9.50
CA HIS A 560 -34.44 7.12 -9.59
C HIS A 560 -33.89 7.30 -11.02
N SER A 561 -34.73 7.80 -11.95
CA SER A 561 -34.31 8.07 -13.33
C SER A 561 -33.18 9.10 -13.36
N CYS A 562 -32.11 8.76 -14.08
CA CYS A 562 -30.90 9.57 -14.21
C CYS A 562 -30.09 9.75 -12.90
N ASP A 563 -30.34 8.99 -11.84
CA ASP A 563 -29.53 9.04 -10.61
C ASP A 563 -28.11 8.46 -10.83
N LEU A 564 -27.12 9.03 -10.13
CA LEU A 564 -25.77 8.43 -10.05
C LEU A 564 -25.68 7.32 -8.98
N ASN A 565 -26.72 7.13 -8.18
CA ASN A 565 -26.79 6.09 -7.16
C ASN A 565 -27.32 4.78 -7.76
N PHE A 566 -27.45 3.74 -6.93
CA PHE A 566 -28.14 2.49 -7.32
C PHE A 566 -29.62 2.80 -7.60
N GLY A 567 -30.10 2.45 -8.78
CA GLY A 567 -31.47 2.71 -9.24
C GLY A 567 -31.55 2.73 -10.77
N GLU A 568 -30.91 3.70 -11.40
CA GLU A 568 -30.88 3.86 -12.86
C GLU A 568 -30.29 2.63 -13.58
N ARG A 569 -31.11 1.97 -14.40
CA ARG A 569 -30.74 0.75 -15.15
C ARG A 569 -29.80 1.00 -16.34
N TYR A 570 -29.66 2.23 -16.81
CA TYR A 570 -28.71 2.63 -17.85
C TYR A 570 -27.40 3.21 -17.32
N ARG A 571 -27.16 3.11 -16.01
CA ARG A 571 -25.92 3.53 -15.36
C ARG A 571 -24.79 2.53 -15.58
N GLY A 572 -23.57 3.06 -15.72
CA GLY A 572 -22.37 2.25 -15.88
C GLY A 572 -22.14 1.77 -17.30
N GLU A 573 -21.08 1.00 -17.48
CA GLU A 573 -20.61 0.47 -18.76
C GLU A 573 -21.64 -0.46 -19.43
N ASP A 574 -22.21 -1.40 -18.67
CA ASP A 574 -23.26 -2.31 -19.16
C ASP A 574 -24.60 -1.59 -19.38
N GLY A 575 -24.95 -0.62 -18.52
CA GLY A 575 -26.14 0.20 -18.66
C GLY A 575 -26.11 1.11 -19.90
N ALA A 576 -24.97 1.68 -20.25
CA ALA A 576 -24.82 2.47 -21.49
C ALA A 576 -24.97 1.59 -22.75
N LEU A 577 -24.46 0.36 -22.72
CA LEU A 577 -24.69 -0.62 -23.78
C LEU A 577 -26.17 -1.04 -23.85
N ARG A 578 -26.81 -1.29 -22.70
CA ARG A 578 -28.24 -1.60 -22.59
C ARG A 578 -29.12 -0.53 -23.23
N CYS A 579 -28.81 0.74 -22.97
CA CYS A 579 -29.49 1.90 -23.54
C CYS A 579 -29.49 1.92 -25.08
N LEU A 580 -28.39 1.46 -25.71
CA LEU A 580 -28.30 1.29 -27.16
C LEU A 580 -29.07 0.06 -27.66
N VAL A 581 -28.99 -1.07 -26.94
CA VAL A 581 -29.68 -2.33 -27.28
C VAL A 581 -31.20 -2.18 -27.23
N GLU A 582 -31.73 -1.56 -26.18
CA GLU A 582 -33.16 -1.27 -26.02
C GLU A 582 -33.65 -0.12 -26.93
N GLY A 583 -32.79 0.38 -27.83
CA GLY A 583 -33.16 1.34 -28.87
C GLY A 583 -33.46 2.76 -28.38
N ARG A 584 -33.10 3.08 -27.13
CA ARG A 584 -33.21 4.44 -26.57
C ARG A 584 -32.05 5.35 -27.00
N GLY A 585 -30.87 4.77 -27.20
CA GLY A 585 -29.76 5.39 -27.92
C GLY A 585 -29.73 5.05 -29.41
N ASP A 586 -29.06 5.92 -30.16
CA ASP A 586 -28.55 5.65 -31.52
C ASP A 586 -27.03 5.42 -31.49
N VAL A 587 -26.34 5.98 -30.50
CA VAL A 587 -24.92 5.76 -30.16
C VAL A 587 -24.75 5.57 -28.66
N ALA A 588 -23.80 4.74 -28.23
CA ALA A 588 -23.33 4.67 -26.85
C ALA A 588 -21.82 4.98 -26.78
N PHE A 589 -21.40 5.69 -25.73
CA PHE A 589 -19.99 5.93 -25.44
C PHE A 589 -19.57 5.15 -24.20
N LEU A 590 -18.58 4.27 -24.34
CA LEU A 590 -18.15 3.35 -23.29
C LEU A 590 -16.68 2.92 -23.49
N SER A 591 -16.15 2.13 -22.55
CA SER A 591 -14.88 1.42 -22.72
C SER A 591 -15.03 0.27 -23.72
N HIS A 592 -14.00 0.05 -24.55
CA HIS A 592 -13.93 -1.13 -25.42
C HIS A 592 -14.06 -2.47 -24.66
N THR A 593 -13.67 -2.52 -23.38
CA THR A 593 -13.65 -3.74 -22.56
C THR A 593 -15.02 -4.40 -22.45
N THR A 594 -16.08 -3.59 -22.38
CA THR A 594 -17.48 -4.03 -22.23
C THR A 594 -17.96 -4.79 -23.48
N LEU A 595 -17.47 -4.40 -24.65
CA LEU A 595 -17.73 -5.09 -25.91
C LEU A 595 -16.81 -6.29 -26.13
N MET A 596 -15.58 -6.26 -25.62
CA MET A 596 -14.70 -7.44 -25.63
C MET A 596 -15.26 -8.57 -24.75
N GLN A 597 -15.80 -8.25 -23.56
CA GLN A 597 -16.55 -9.22 -22.75
C GLN A 597 -17.69 -9.87 -23.53
N LEU A 598 -18.39 -9.12 -24.39
CA LEU A 598 -19.44 -9.66 -25.25
C LEU A 598 -18.87 -10.53 -26.39
N ALA A 599 -17.75 -10.14 -26.99
CA ALA A 599 -17.07 -10.92 -28.04
C ALA A 599 -16.51 -12.25 -27.52
N ASP A 600 -16.00 -12.25 -26.28
CA ASP A 600 -15.37 -13.40 -25.63
C ASP A 600 -16.37 -14.29 -24.87
N GLY A 601 -17.67 -13.96 -24.89
CA GLY A 601 -18.73 -14.71 -24.20
C GLY A 601 -18.72 -14.57 -22.66
N GLN A 602 -18.04 -13.55 -22.14
CA GLN A 602 -17.85 -13.26 -20.70
C GLN A 602 -18.83 -12.19 -20.16
N PHE A 603 -19.70 -11.64 -21.01
CA PHE A 603 -20.66 -10.61 -20.61
C PHE A 603 -21.82 -11.21 -19.80
N THR A 604 -21.79 -11.01 -18.47
CA THR A 604 -22.69 -11.65 -17.50
C THR A 604 -23.83 -10.75 -16.98
N ALA A 605 -24.09 -9.61 -17.63
CA ALA A 605 -25.11 -8.66 -17.18
C ALA A 605 -26.53 -9.30 -17.19
N PRO A 606 -27.27 -9.32 -16.07
CA PRO A 606 -28.53 -10.07 -15.96
C PRO A 606 -29.62 -9.69 -16.97
N TRP A 607 -29.62 -8.45 -17.47
CA TRP A 607 -30.60 -8.01 -18.46
C TRP A 607 -30.35 -8.66 -19.83
N ALA A 608 -29.11 -8.97 -20.19
CA ALA A 608 -28.75 -9.55 -21.48
C ALA A 608 -29.27 -10.99 -21.64
N SER A 609 -29.36 -11.76 -20.55
CA SER A 609 -29.93 -13.12 -20.56
C SER A 609 -31.46 -13.15 -20.74
N THR A 610 -32.13 -11.99 -20.67
CA THR A 610 -33.58 -11.87 -20.87
C THR A 610 -33.98 -11.51 -22.31
N LEU A 611 -33.00 -11.32 -23.21
CA LEU A 611 -33.25 -11.04 -24.62
C LEU A 611 -33.70 -12.31 -25.36
N THR A 612 -34.61 -12.14 -26.32
CA THR A 612 -35.13 -13.26 -27.14
C THR A 612 -34.14 -13.77 -28.18
N ASP A 613 -33.25 -12.90 -28.62
CA ASP A 613 -32.14 -13.20 -29.52
C ASP A 613 -30.82 -13.06 -28.74
N GLU A 614 -29.86 -13.96 -28.99
CA GLU A 614 -28.53 -13.90 -28.39
C GLU A 614 -27.79 -12.63 -28.84
N LEU A 615 -27.51 -11.73 -27.89
CA LEU A 615 -26.74 -10.51 -28.12
C LEU A 615 -25.29 -10.84 -28.53
N LYS A 616 -24.83 -10.34 -29.68
CA LYS A 616 -23.51 -10.66 -30.24
C LYS A 616 -22.70 -9.41 -30.54
N ALA A 617 -21.38 -9.52 -30.44
CA ALA A 617 -20.47 -8.44 -30.82
C ALA A 617 -20.58 -8.03 -32.30
N SER A 618 -21.11 -8.91 -33.18
CA SER A 618 -21.46 -8.62 -34.58
C SER A 618 -22.59 -7.62 -34.75
N ASP A 619 -23.40 -7.40 -33.71
CA ASP A 619 -24.59 -6.55 -33.75
C ASP A 619 -24.21 -5.06 -33.56
N PHE A 620 -22.90 -4.79 -33.41
CA PHE A 620 -22.33 -3.47 -33.16
C PHE A 620 -21.20 -3.15 -34.14
N ARG A 621 -20.98 -1.84 -34.32
CA ARG A 621 -19.83 -1.25 -35.02
C ARG A 621 -19.25 -0.14 -34.15
N LEU A 622 -17.94 0.05 -34.28
CA LEU A 622 -17.25 1.19 -33.69
C LEU A 622 -17.22 2.34 -34.70
N LEU A 623 -17.52 3.57 -34.29
CA LEU A 623 -17.24 4.78 -35.07
C LEU A 623 -15.81 5.23 -34.81
N CYS A 624 -15.03 5.37 -35.87
CA CYS A 624 -13.60 5.65 -35.77
C CYS A 624 -13.32 7.15 -35.80
N ARG A 625 -12.19 7.54 -35.20
CA ARG A 625 -11.62 8.88 -35.35
C ARG A 625 -11.05 9.06 -36.76
N ILE A 626 -11.49 10.11 -37.46
CA ILE A 626 -10.86 10.56 -38.70
C ILE A 626 -9.85 11.67 -38.35
N PRO A 627 -8.57 11.57 -38.76
CA PRO A 627 -7.62 12.66 -38.61
C PRO A 627 -8.05 13.94 -39.35
N THR A 628 -7.98 15.10 -38.70
CA THR A 628 -8.45 16.39 -39.25
C THR A 628 -7.63 16.89 -40.44
N ASN A 629 -6.42 16.37 -40.65
CA ASN A 629 -5.62 16.58 -41.87
C ASN A 629 -6.15 15.79 -43.08
N LEU A 630 -7.11 14.87 -42.89
CA LEU A 630 -7.76 14.09 -43.95
C LEU A 630 -9.22 14.50 -44.18
N PHE A 631 -9.85 15.20 -43.23
CA PHE A 631 -11.25 15.62 -43.31
C PHE A 631 -11.50 16.90 -42.50
N ASP A 632 -12.07 17.94 -43.14
CA ASP A 632 -12.54 19.16 -42.46
C ASP A 632 -14.06 19.11 -42.26
N ALA A 633 -14.46 18.82 -41.02
CA ALA A 633 -15.86 18.74 -40.61
C ALA A 633 -16.65 20.04 -40.84
N ARG A 634 -15.98 21.21 -40.88
CA ARG A 634 -16.65 22.51 -41.06
C ARG A 634 -17.09 22.79 -42.50
N THR A 635 -16.51 22.08 -43.47
CA THR A 635 -16.90 22.19 -44.89
C THR A 635 -17.93 21.14 -45.32
N GLY A 636 -18.33 20.23 -44.42
CA GLY A 636 -19.08 19.03 -44.79
C GLY A 636 -18.33 18.19 -45.82
N GLY A 637 -16.99 18.12 -45.68
CA GLY A 637 -16.08 17.76 -46.76
C GLY A 637 -16.44 16.46 -47.47
N PHE A 638 -16.47 16.49 -48.81
CA PHE A 638 -16.64 15.28 -49.60
C PHE A 638 -15.39 14.39 -49.46
N LEU A 639 -15.49 13.32 -48.66
CA LEU A 639 -14.63 12.15 -48.83
C LEU A 639 -14.77 11.69 -50.28
N ARG A 640 -13.66 11.68 -51.04
CA ARG A 640 -13.67 11.42 -52.49
C ARG A 640 -14.02 9.98 -52.88
N SER A 641 -14.32 9.11 -51.92
CA SER A 641 -14.64 7.70 -52.13
C SER A 641 -15.41 7.14 -50.94
N ASN A 642 -16.37 6.24 -51.20
CA ASN A 642 -17.03 5.42 -50.17
C ASN A 642 -16.18 4.20 -49.75
N SER A 643 -14.98 4.02 -50.31
CA SER A 643 -13.95 3.11 -49.80
C SER A 643 -12.65 3.88 -49.54
N ILE A 644 -12.16 3.81 -48.29
CA ILE A 644 -10.83 4.31 -47.93
C ILE A 644 -9.82 3.16 -48.13
N ASP A 645 -9.48 2.92 -49.39
CA ASP A 645 -8.39 2.02 -49.77
C ASP A 645 -7.07 2.78 -50.08
N ASP A 646 -7.15 4.04 -50.51
CA ASP A 646 -6.00 4.83 -51.01
C ASP A 646 -5.83 6.20 -50.30
N VAL A 647 -5.45 6.17 -49.02
CA VAL A 647 -4.89 7.35 -48.33
C VAL A 647 -3.54 6.96 -47.72
N MET A 648 -2.48 7.13 -48.51
CA MET A 648 -1.11 7.03 -48.02
C MET A 648 -0.68 8.36 -47.38
N VAL A 649 -0.01 8.26 -46.22
CA VAL A 649 0.64 9.40 -45.55
C VAL A 649 2.15 9.28 -45.75
N ASP A 650 2.70 10.12 -46.62
CA ASP A 650 4.15 10.38 -46.72
C ASP A 650 4.67 10.88 -45.34
N ASN A 651 5.78 10.43 -44.77
CA ASN A 651 6.75 9.38 -45.14
C ASN A 651 7.10 8.56 -43.88
N ASN A 652 7.50 7.29 -44.06
CA ASN A 652 8.03 6.37 -43.04
C ASN A 652 7.07 5.73 -41.99
N ILE A 653 5.74 5.77 -42.15
CA ILE A 653 4.84 4.92 -41.34
C ILE A 653 3.86 4.12 -42.23
N VAL A 654 3.84 2.81 -41.98
CA VAL A 654 3.14 1.70 -42.65
C VAL A 654 1.71 1.99 -43.09
N ASN A 655 1.38 1.55 -44.33
CA ASN A 655 0.05 1.28 -44.90
C ASN A 655 -1.11 1.19 -43.87
N SER A 656 -1.75 2.32 -43.56
CA SER A 656 -2.84 2.38 -42.59
C SER A 656 -4.08 3.00 -43.23
N ARG A 657 -5.00 2.15 -43.69
CA ARG A 657 -6.33 2.58 -44.17
C ARG A 657 -7.09 3.23 -43.02
N THR A 658 -7.57 4.47 -43.21
CA THR A 658 -8.46 5.11 -42.23
C THR A 658 -9.81 4.42 -42.28
N LEU A 659 -10.21 3.80 -41.17
CA LEU A 659 -11.55 3.21 -41.04
C LEU A 659 -12.55 4.33 -40.70
N LEU A 660 -13.76 4.28 -41.25
CA LEU A 660 -14.89 5.12 -40.81
C LEU A 660 -15.67 4.40 -39.70
N GLN A 661 -15.98 3.13 -39.98
CA GLN A 661 -16.44 2.15 -39.01
C GLN A 661 -15.47 0.96 -38.94
N ALA A 662 -15.45 0.26 -37.81
CA ALA A 662 -14.74 -1.01 -37.68
C ALA A 662 -15.57 -2.07 -36.91
N THR A 663 -15.06 -3.30 -36.86
CA THR A 663 -15.62 -4.31 -35.95
C THR A 663 -15.25 -3.96 -34.50
N VAL A 664 -15.93 -4.60 -33.53
CA VAL A 664 -15.56 -4.52 -32.11
C VAL A 664 -14.09 -4.90 -31.87
N GLN A 665 -13.57 -5.90 -32.59
CA GLN A 665 -12.21 -6.42 -32.43
C GLN A 665 -11.13 -5.46 -32.93
N ASP A 666 -11.48 -4.49 -33.79
CA ASP A 666 -10.55 -3.51 -34.35
C ASP A 666 -10.38 -2.25 -33.45
N PHE A 667 -10.78 -2.31 -32.17
CA PHE A 667 -10.78 -1.16 -31.26
C PHE A 667 -9.42 -0.43 -31.16
N GLU A 668 -8.29 -1.15 -31.24
CA GLU A 668 -6.96 -0.53 -31.24
C GLU A 668 -6.73 0.42 -32.43
N ARG A 669 -7.44 0.20 -33.54
CA ARG A 669 -7.40 1.05 -34.75
C ARG A 669 -8.59 2.01 -34.84
N CYS A 670 -9.69 1.69 -34.15
CA CYS A 670 -10.95 2.41 -34.22
C CYS A 670 -11.44 2.79 -32.80
N HIS A 671 -10.90 3.88 -32.28
CA HIS A 671 -11.27 4.43 -30.97
C HIS A 671 -11.19 5.97 -30.99
N LEU A 672 -11.72 6.61 -29.94
CA LEU A 672 -11.67 8.06 -29.76
C LEU A 672 -10.35 8.51 -29.13
N ALA A 673 -9.98 7.86 -28.02
CA ALA A 673 -8.65 7.98 -27.40
C ALA A 673 -8.29 6.72 -26.58
N ARG A 674 -7.00 6.41 -26.52
CA ARG A 674 -6.40 5.57 -25.47
C ARG A 674 -6.40 6.37 -24.16
N ILE A 675 -6.85 5.73 -23.07
CA ILE A 675 -6.95 6.34 -21.75
C ILE A 675 -5.68 6.02 -20.95
N PRO A 676 -4.93 7.02 -20.45
CA PRO A 676 -3.84 6.79 -19.51
C PRO A 676 -4.38 6.15 -18.21
N LYS A 677 -3.55 5.36 -17.51
CA LYS A 677 -3.90 4.77 -16.22
C LYS A 677 -3.66 5.76 -15.07
N SER A 678 -3.95 5.36 -13.84
CA SER A 678 -3.93 6.26 -12.69
C SER A 678 -2.52 6.82 -12.44
N ILE A 679 -2.46 8.10 -12.08
CA ILE A 679 -1.23 8.84 -11.81
C ILE A 679 -1.07 8.97 -10.29
N ILE A 680 0.10 8.62 -9.78
CA ILE A 680 0.48 8.80 -8.39
C ILE A 680 1.12 10.20 -8.27
N ALA A 681 0.39 11.11 -7.63
CA ALA A 681 0.71 12.53 -7.54
C ALA A 681 1.21 12.95 -6.15
N THR A 682 2.02 14.01 -6.13
CA THR A 682 2.49 14.74 -4.93
C THR A 682 2.33 16.25 -5.13
N SER A 683 2.63 17.07 -4.12
CA SER A 683 2.69 18.53 -4.28
C SER A 683 3.97 18.95 -5.02
N MET A 684 3.87 19.97 -5.90
CA MET A 684 5.05 20.61 -6.47
C MET A 684 5.96 21.25 -5.40
N PHE A 685 5.45 21.46 -4.18
CA PHE A 685 6.20 21.98 -3.04
C PHE A 685 6.77 20.87 -2.12
N THR A 686 6.58 19.59 -2.45
CA THR A 686 7.23 18.46 -1.78
C THR A 686 8.74 18.52 -2.05
N PRO A 687 9.62 18.55 -1.01
CA PRO A 687 11.08 18.58 -1.19
C PRO A 687 11.60 17.39 -1.99
N TRP A 688 12.70 17.59 -2.72
CA TRP A 688 13.30 16.57 -3.59
C TRP A 688 13.54 15.24 -2.86
N GLU A 689 14.14 15.29 -1.67
CA GLU A 689 14.46 14.13 -0.87
C GLU A 689 13.19 13.33 -0.53
N LYS A 690 12.09 14.02 -0.24
CA LYS A 690 10.81 13.39 0.12
C LYS A 690 10.10 12.78 -1.09
N ARG A 691 10.22 13.40 -2.27
CA ARG A 691 9.75 12.80 -3.53
C ARG A 691 10.57 11.56 -3.87
N PHE A 692 11.90 11.64 -3.78
CA PHE A 692 12.79 10.53 -4.08
C PHE A 692 12.57 9.33 -3.13
N GLU A 693 12.35 9.58 -1.84
CA GLU A 693 11.90 8.56 -0.89
C GLU A 693 10.58 7.89 -1.30
N ALA A 694 9.61 8.68 -1.80
CA ALA A 694 8.35 8.17 -2.28
C ALA A 694 8.53 7.34 -3.57
N SER A 695 9.34 7.81 -4.53
CA SER A 695 9.71 7.07 -5.75
C SER A 695 10.39 5.73 -5.41
N LEU A 696 11.36 5.71 -4.49
CA LEU A 696 12.03 4.50 -4.03
C LEU A 696 11.05 3.50 -3.40
N MET A 697 10.14 3.98 -2.55
CA MET A 697 9.11 3.15 -1.92
C MET A 697 8.13 2.61 -2.97
N LEU A 698 7.71 3.41 -3.95
CA LEU A 698 6.83 2.97 -5.04
C LEU A 698 7.51 1.92 -5.92
N GLN A 699 8.80 2.08 -6.26
CA GLN A 699 9.53 1.07 -7.03
C GLN A 699 9.64 -0.25 -6.24
N GLN A 700 9.95 -0.19 -4.95
CA GLN A 700 9.97 -1.38 -4.09
C GLN A 700 8.60 -2.05 -3.97
N LEU A 701 7.49 -1.29 -3.95
CA LEU A 701 6.14 -1.86 -4.02
C LEU A 701 5.88 -2.56 -5.36
N SER A 702 6.36 -2.00 -6.47
CA SER A 702 6.24 -2.60 -7.79
C SER A 702 7.03 -3.91 -7.89
N ASP A 703 8.29 -3.91 -7.43
CA ASP A 703 9.15 -5.08 -7.44
C ASP A 703 8.59 -6.22 -6.57
N GLU A 704 8.07 -5.90 -5.38
CA GLU A 704 7.64 -6.87 -4.36
C GLU A 704 6.21 -7.39 -4.56
N PHE A 705 5.28 -6.59 -5.10
CA PHE A 705 3.85 -6.95 -5.14
C PHE A 705 3.16 -6.88 -6.51
N LEU A 706 3.88 -6.50 -7.59
CA LEU A 706 3.35 -6.50 -8.96
C LEU A 706 4.13 -7.43 -9.91
N SER A 707 5.25 -8.00 -9.46
CA SER A 707 6.00 -9.02 -10.18
C SER A 707 5.24 -10.36 -10.24
N SER A 708 5.60 -11.21 -11.21
CA SER A 708 5.01 -12.54 -11.35
C SER A 708 5.34 -13.44 -10.14
N ASP A 709 4.34 -14.20 -9.68
CA ASP A 709 4.38 -15.16 -8.55
C ASP A 709 4.25 -14.59 -7.11
N GLN A 710 3.59 -13.44 -6.92
CA GLN A 710 3.41 -12.80 -5.61
C GLN A 710 2.04 -13.02 -4.95
N ASP A 711 1.98 -14.11 -4.18
CA ASP A 711 0.80 -14.60 -3.44
C ASP A 711 0.55 -13.91 -2.08
N SER A 712 1.53 -13.17 -1.54
CA SER A 712 1.51 -12.74 -0.14
C SER A 712 0.51 -11.61 0.15
N PHE A 713 0.35 -10.67 -0.78
CA PHE A 713 -0.68 -9.63 -0.76
C PHE A 713 -0.98 -9.12 -2.16
N LEU A 714 -2.26 -9.06 -2.52
CA LEU A 714 -2.69 -8.62 -3.84
C LEU A 714 -2.79 -7.07 -3.89
N LEU A 715 -1.73 -6.42 -4.38
CA LEU A 715 -1.71 -4.95 -4.52
C LEU A 715 -2.70 -4.48 -5.60
N SER A 716 -2.72 -5.17 -6.73
CA SER A 716 -3.58 -4.93 -7.89
C SER A 716 -4.64 -6.02 -7.99
N GLY A 717 -5.91 -5.66 -7.84
CA GLY A 717 -7.04 -6.58 -7.90
C GLY A 717 -8.12 -6.28 -6.85
N LEU A 718 -9.25 -6.96 -7.01
CA LEU A 718 -10.44 -6.83 -6.18
C LEU A 718 -10.12 -6.95 -4.70
N PHE A 719 -10.56 -5.97 -3.92
CA PHE A 719 -10.43 -5.98 -2.46
C PHE A 719 -11.79 -5.91 -1.78
N ARG A 720 -12.18 -6.97 -1.08
CA ARG A 720 -13.51 -7.14 -0.46
C ARG A 720 -14.66 -6.88 -1.45
N ASN A 721 -14.54 -7.49 -2.64
CA ASN A 721 -15.48 -7.37 -3.76
C ASN A 721 -15.72 -5.92 -4.25
N ARG A 722 -14.67 -5.08 -4.19
CA ARG A 722 -14.62 -3.74 -4.79
C ARG A 722 -13.37 -3.63 -5.66
N SER A 723 -13.49 -3.06 -6.85
CA SER A 723 -12.38 -2.79 -7.76
C SER A 723 -11.71 -1.45 -7.48
N ASP A 724 -10.49 -1.28 -8.01
CA ASP A 724 -9.80 0.01 -8.19
C ASP A 724 -9.63 0.82 -6.90
N LEU A 725 -9.47 0.09 -5.79
CA LEU A 725 -9.15 0.63 -4.48
C LEU A 725 -7.63 0.81 -4.35
N MET A 726 -7.21 2.05 -4.10
CA MET A 726 -5.85 2.54 -4.27
C MET A 726 -5.33 2.43 -5.71
N PHE A 727 -5.00 1.22 -6.13
CA PHE A 727 -4.45 0.91 -7.45
C PHE A 727 -5.52 0.26 -8.33
N THR A 728 -5.44 0.45 -9.65
CA THR A 728 -6.28 -0.25 -10.62
C THR A 728 -6.15 -1.78 -10.49
N ASP A 729 -7.18 -2.53 -10.87
CA ASP A 729 -7.20 -3.98 -10.65
C ASP A 729 -6.24 -4.81 -11.53
N ASN A 730 -5.71 -4.26 -12.63
CA ASN A 730 -4.83 -4.97 -13.59
C ASN A 730 -3.41 -4.38 -13.79
N VAL A 731 -2.90 -3.63 -12.80
CA VAL A 731 -1.53 -3.08 -12.80
C VAL A 731 -0.47 -4.19 -12.78
N LYS A 732 0.59 -4.00 -13.57
CA LYS A 732 1.76 -4.88 -13.71
C LYS A 732 3.07 -4.24 -13.28
N SER A 733 3.17 -2.92 -13.38
CA SER A 733 4.32 -2.15 -12.88
C SER A 733 3.91 -0.73 -12.50
N LEU A 734 4.71 -0.09 -11.66
CA LEU A 734 4.66 1.36 -11.46
C LEU A 734 5.87 1.97 -12.16
N LYS A 735 5.62 2.84 -13.14
CA LYS A 735 6.68 3.58 -13.83
C LYS A 735 6.94 4.90 -13.13
N ILE A 736 8.14 5.03 -12.59
CA ILE A 736 8.59 6.24 -11.89
C ILE A 736 8.90 7.35 -12.90
N PHE A 737 8.46 8.57 -12.62
CA PHE A 737 8.84 9.75 -13.40
C PHE A 737 10.11 10.40 -12.88
N ARG A 738 10.89 10.97 -13.79
CA ARG A 738 12.05 11.81 -13.43
C ARG A 738 11.61 13.24 -13.15
N PRO A 739 12.36 14.03 -12.36
CA PRO A 739 11.96 15.38 -11.95
C PRO A 739 11.79 16.38 -13.09
N GLU A 740 12.38 16.10 -14.25
CA GLU A 740 12.34 16.98 -15.42
C GLU A 740 11.10 16.77 -16.30
N VAL A 741 10.35 15.67 -16.10
CA VAL A 741 9.19 15.31 -16.93
C VAL A 741 7.99 16.17 -16.54
N THR A 742 7.40 16.90 -17.49
CA THR A 742 6.28 17.79 -17.18
C THR A 742 4.92 17.08 -17.25
N SER A 743 3.91 17.63 -16.58
CA SER A 743 2.53 17.12 -16.64
C SER A 743 1.98 17.03 -18.08
N GLU A 744 2.41 17.92 -18.97
CA GLU A 744 2.08 17.88 -20.40
C GLU A 744 2.72 16.68 -21.12
N GLU A 745 3.98 16.34 -20.80
CA GLU A 745 4.66 15.15 -21.35
C GLU A 745 4.03 13.84 -20.82
N ILE A 746 3.58 13.84 -19.56
CA ILE A 746 2.92 12.70 -18.91
C ILE A 746 1.55 12.42 -19.51
N LEU A 747 0.77 13.49 -19.74
CA LEU A 747 -0.56 13.38 -20.36
C LEU A 747 -0.46 13.18 -21.88
N GLY A 748 0.60 13.67 -22.52
CA GLY A 748 0.91 13.42 -23.93
C GLY A 748 -0.25 13.68 -24.88
N GLU A 749 -0.57 12.71 -25.74
CA GLU A 749 -1.69 12.79 -26.69
C GLU A 749 -3.08 12.92 -26.04
N PHE A 750 -3.18 12.63 -24.73
CA PHE A 750 -4.42 12.76 -23.97
C PHE A 750 -4.70 14.21 -23.56
N LEU A 751 -3.66 15.02 -23.38
CA LEU A 751 -3.72 16.41 -22.93
C LEU A 751 -4.75 17.27 -23.69
N PRO A 752 -4.85 17.22 -25.04
CA PRO A 752 -5.81 18.05 -25.77
C PRO A 752 -7.27 17.76 -25.42
N PHE A 753 -7.63 16.51 -25.10
CA PHE A 753 -9.01 16.18 -24.72
C PHE A 753 -9.36 16.78 -23.36
N LEU A 754 -8.38 16.88 -22.46
CA LEU A 754 -8.54 17.48 -21.13
C LEU A 754 -8.54 19.00 -21.19
N SER A 755 -7.61 19.61 -21.95
CA SER A 755 -7.57 21.05 -22.14
C SER A 755 -8.80 21.57 -22.88
N GLU A 756 -9.28 20.84 -23.88
CA GLU A 756 -10.52 21.22 -24.56
C GLU A 756 -11.71 21.14 -23.62
N ASN A 757 -11.76 20.22 -22.64
CA ASN A 757 -12.85 20.13 -21.63
C ASN A 757 -12.78 21.16 -20.49
N ASP A 758 -11.66 21.85 -20.33
CA ASP A 758 -11.44 22.79 -19.23
C ASP A 758 -12.38 24.00 -19.29
N GLN A 759 -13.22 24.17 -18.27
CA GLN A 759 -14.21 25.25 -18.20
C GLN A 759 -13.61 26.62 -17.84
N VAL A 760 -12.40 26.65 -17.28
CA VAL A 760 -11.66 27.88 -16.95
C VAL A 760 -10.89 28.34 -18.17
N ALA A 761 -10.15 27.43 -18.82
CA ALA A 761 -9.44 27.75 -20.06
C ALA A 761 -10.39 28.19 -21.18
N CYS A 762 -11.52 27.52 -21.36
CA CYS A 762 -12.53 27.90 -22.34
C CYS A 762 -13.05 29.33 -22.14
N ARG A 763 -13.26 29.78 -20.89
CA ARG A 763 -13.80 31.12 -20.61
C ARG A 763 -12.87 32.22 -21.11
N VAL A 764 -11.57 32.09 -20.83
CA VAL A 764 -10.54 33.00 -21.35
C VAL A 764 -10.58 33.07 -22.89
N VAL A 765 -10.77 31.94 -23.58
CA VAL A 765 -10.85 31.89 -25.03
C VAL A 765 -12.12 32.59 -25.55
N LEU A 766 -13.30 32.31 -24.98
CA LEU A 766 -14.55 32.96 -25.40
C LEU A 766 -14.52 34.47 -25.11
N GLU A 767 -14.06 34.89 -23.94
CA GLU A 767 -13.90 36.30 -23.59
C GLU A 767 -13.00 37.03 -24.61
N SER A 768 -11.86 36.42 -25.00
CA SER A 768 -10.96 36.98 -26.01
C SER A 768 -11.59 37.09 -27.42
N ARG A 769 -12.57 36.24 -27.76
CA ARG A 769 -13.33 36.33 -29.02
C ARG A 769 -14.43 37.39 -28.97
N THR A 770 -14.96 37.70 -27.79
CA THR A 770 -16.01 38.71 -27.60
C THR A 770 -15.50 40.15 -27.44
N MET A 771 -14.20 40.35 -27.21
CA MET A 771 -13.62 41.70 -27.21
C MET A 771 -13.70 42.31 -28.62
N PRO A 772 -14.31 43.50 -28.78
CA PRO A 772 -14.31 44.18 -30.06
C PRO A 772 -12.87 44.57 -30.43
N ARG A 773 -12.52 44.46 -31.72
CA ARG A 773 -11.27 45.01 -32.27
C ARG A 773 -11.33 46.55 -32.33
N THR A 774 -11.41 47.19 -31.17
CA THR A 774 -11.06 48.62 -31.05
C THR A 774 -9.54 48.78 -31.13
N GLN A 775 -9.10 49.87 -31.74
CA GLN A 775 -7.72 50.10 -32.12
C GLN A 775 -6.80 50.27 -30.89
N PHE A 776 -6.18 49.17 -30.44
CA PHE A 776 -4.91 49.27 -29.71
C PHE A 776 -3.78 49.40 -30.73
N GLY A 777 -3.17 50.58 -30.79
CA GLY A 777 -2.02 50.83 -31.64
C GLY A 777 -0.80 50.08 -31.11
N SER A 778 0.11 49.65 -31.99
CA SER A 778 1.26 48.81 -31.60
C SER A 778 2.32 49.51 -30.74
N ARG A 779 2.03 50.69 -30.18
CA ARG A 779 2.89 51.41 -29.22
C ARG A 779 2.56 51.08 -27.77
N ASP A 780 1.29 50.84 -27.45
CA ASP A 780 0.85 50.64 -26.06
C ASP A 780 1.36 49.30 -25.48
N LEU A 781 1.52 48.28 -26.32
CA LEU A 781 2.10 46.98 -25.96
C LEU A 781 3.62 47.04 -25.73
N GLU A 782 4.35 47.91 -26.46
CA GLU A 782 5.80 48.11 -26.19
C GLU A 782 6.06 48.90 -24.90
N GLU A 783 5.11 49.76 -24.50
CA GLU A 783 5.25 50.60 -23.31
C GLU A 783 4.96 49.81 -22.02
N ILE A 784 3.98 48.89 -22.05
CA ILE A 784 3.70 47.96 -20.94
C ILE A 784 4.89 47.03 -20.67
N CYS A 785 5.59 46.56 -21.71
CA CYS A 785 6.79 45.73 -21.57
C CYS A 785 8.08 46.51 -21.26
N ARG A 786 8.05 47.85 -21.14
CA ARG A 786 9.24 48.68 -20.86
C ARG A 786 9.43 49.05 -19.39
N ILE A 787 8.41 48.93 -18.55
CA ILE A 787 8.46 49.35 -17.15
C ILE A 787 8.93 48.19 -16.25
N GLU A 788 10.18 47.77 -16.43
CA GLU A 788 11.10 47.34 -15.34
C GLU A 788 12.48 46.98 -15.92
N SER A 789 13.30 47.99 -16.19
CA SER A 789 14.69 47.81 -16.59
C SER A 789 15.60 47.51 -15.38
N ILE A 790 15.71 46.25 -14.96
CA ILE A 790 16.85 45.81 -14.14
C ILE A 790 18.00 45.42 -15.06
N THR A 791 18.94 46.35 -15.23
CA THR A 791 20.17 46.13 -16.00
C THR A 791 21.21 45.38 -15.16
N THR A 792 21.31 44.06 -15.33
CA THR A 792 22.55 43.31 -15.06
C THR A 792 22.82 42.31 -16.18
N SER A 793 24.05 42.31 -16.67
CA SER A 793 24.50 41.50 -17.80
C SER A 793 24.62 40.03 -17.45
N PHE A 794 24.10 39.12 -18.27
CA PHE A 794 24.64 37.76 -18.41
C PHE A 794 24.45 37.18 -19.82
N ASP A 795 25.16 36.09 -20.07
CA ASP A 795 25.62 35.65 -21.38
C ASP A 795 24.58 34.86 -22.22
N ARG A 796 24.96 34.53 -23.46
CA ARG A 796 24.15 33.91 -24.52
C ARG A 796 23.44 32.62 -24.10
N ASN A 797 22.17 32.69 -23.70
CA ASN A 797 21.19 31.58 -23.73
C ASN A 797 19.73 32.08 -23.54
N GLY A 798 19.16 32.75 -24.55
CA GLY A 798 17.71 32.94 -24.70
C GLY A 798 17.14 31.94 -25.71
N PRO A 799 15.93 31.36 -25.52
CA PRO A 799 14.76 32.03 -24.97
C PRO A 799 13.98 31.22 -23.90
N LYS A 800 14.62 30.39 -23.08
CA LYS A 800 13.90 29.56 -22.06
C LYS A 800 13.49 30.30 -20.78
N LEU A 801 14.11 31.44 -20.43
CA LEU A 801 13.85 32.10 -19.13
C LEU A 801 12.61 33.01 -19.10
N LEU A 802 12.21 33.61 -20.23
CA LEU A 802 11.04 34.51 -20.25
C LEU A 802 9.73 33.76 -19.95
N THR A 803 9.59 32.54 -20.48
CA THR A 803 8.41 31.69 -20.27
C THR A 803 8.19 31.37 -18.79
N GLU A 804 9.28 31.16 -18.05
CA GLU A 804 9.22 30.82 -16.63
C GLU A 804 8.93 32.05 -15.74
N CYS A 805 9.38 33.24 -16.16
CA CYS A 805 9.04 34.49 -15.48
C CYS A 805 7.53 34.82 -15.63
N CYS A 806 6.96 34.64 -16.83
CA CYS A 806 5.53 34.82 -17.05
C CYS A 806 4.65 33.81 -16.29
N LYS A 807 5.12 32.57 -16.07
CA LYS A 807 4.41 31.59 -15.22
C LYS A 807 4.30 32.04 -13.76
N GLN A 808 5.32 32.71 -13.21
CA GLN A 808 5.29 33.17 -11.81
C GLN A 808 4.31 34.32 -11.56
N ILE A 809 4.06 35.18 -12.56
CA ILE A 809 3.18 36.35 -12.41
C ILE A 809 1.71 35.96 -12.13
N PHE A 810 1.25 34.81 -12.64
CA PHE A 810 -0.10 34.31 -12.33
C PHE A 810 -0.22 33.59 -10.97
N TYR A 811 0.88 33.42 -10.23
CA TYR A 811 0.93 32.61 -9.00
C TYR A 811 1.01 33.41 -7.69
N CYS A 812 0.83 34.73 -7.73
CA CYS A 812 0.77 35.57 -6.54
C CYS A 812 -0.60 35.52 -5.84
N ARG A 813 -0.83 34.51 -4.99
CA ARG A 813 -1.85 34.56 -3.93
C ARG A 813 -1.19 34.59 -2.55
N CYS A 814 -1.52 35.63 -1.79
CA CYS A 814 -0.88 36.11 -0.56
C CYS A 814 -0.30 35.03 0.39
N ILE A 815 1.00 35.13 0.67
CA ILE A 815 1.62 34.63 1.91
C ILE A 815 1.62 35.77 2.94
N GLU A 816 0.52 35.94 3.66
CA GLU A 816 0.52 36.75 4.90
C GLU A 816 1.09 35.92 6.06
N GLU A 817 2.42 35.90 6.25
CA GLU A 817 2.96 35.52 7.58
C GLU A 817 4.37 36.01 7.95
N GLN A 818 5.15 36.68 7.07
CA GLN A 818 6.57 36.99 7.35
C GLN A 818 7.07 38.43 7.14
N CYS A 819 6.19 39.45 7.07
CA CYS A 819 6.62 40.86 7.13
C CYS A 819 6.51 41.44 8.55
N ARG A 820 7.38 40.98 9.47
CA ARG A 820 7.42 41.54 10.83
C ARG A 820 8.81 41.56 11.51
N SER A 821 9.78 42.25 10.92
CA SER A 821 10.81 42.99 11.69
C SER A 821 11.73 43.87 10.84
N GLU A 822 11.95 45.08 11.32
CA GLU A 822 13.07 46.00 11.03
C GLU A 822 13.11 46.77 9.70
N GLU A 823 13.74 47.95 9.78
CA GLU A 823 13.55 49.08 8.87
C GLU A 823 14.55 49.09 7.70
N ARG A 824 14.18 49.87 6.66
CA ARG A 824 14.99 50.30 5.50
C ARG A 824 15.14 49.30 4.34
N LEU A 825 14.16 49.34 3.44
CA LEU A 825 14.39 49.79 2.05
C LEU A 825 13.03 50.10 1.40
N ASN A 826 12.90 51.27 0.77
CA ASN A 826 11.67 51.67 0.08
C ASN A 826 11.54 50.90 -1.23
N ILE A 827 10.54 50.03 -1.33
CA ILE A 827 10.02 49.50 -2.60
C ILE A 827 8.56 49.92 -2.68
N HIS A 828 8.17 50.58 -3.77
CA HIS A 828 6.78 50.99 -4.00
C HIS A 828 5.96 49.80 -4.49
N CYS A 829 4.98 49.35 -3.69
CA CYS A 829 3.90 48.52 -4.22
C CYS A 829 3.00 49.39 -5.12
N GLY A 830 3.01 49.14 -6.42
CA GLY A 830 2.15 49.80 -7.39
C GLY A 830 0.66 49.48 -7.15
N LYS A 831 -0.20 50.51 -7.25
CA LYS A 831 -1.66 50.33 -7.19
C LYS A 831 -2.17 49.76 -8.51
N CYS A 832 -2.94 48.67 -8.45
CA CYS A 832 -3.87 48.36 -9.54
C CYS A 832 -5.08 49.28 -9.43
N LEU A 833 -5.35 50.06 -10.49
CA LEU A 833 -6.57 50.88 -10.60
C LEU A 833 -7.69 50.03 -11.19
N TYR A 834 -8.83 50.01 -10.50
CA TYR A 834 -10.07 49.37 -10.96
C TYR A 834 -11.18 50.42 -10.95
N HIS A 835 -11.89 50.55 -12.08
CA HIS A 835 -13.04 51.44 -12.28
C HIS A 835 -13.83 50.81 -13.44
N GLY A 836 -15.11 50.46 -13.36
CA GLY A 836 -16.14 50.41 -12.31
C GLY A 836 -17.42 49.91 -13.02
N GLU A 837 -18.53 49.46 -12.44
CA GLU A 837 -19.05 49.21 -11.08
C GLU A 837 -19.91 47.90 -11.24
N ILE A 838 -20.50 47.18 -10.27
CA ILE A 838 -21.09 47.52 -8.96
C ILE A 838 -20.92 46.29 -8.04
N CYS A 839 -20.48 46.51 -6.80
CA CYS A 839 -20.70 45.62 -5.65
C CYS A 839 -20.64 46.51 -4.39
N ASP A 840 -21.80 46.96 -3.90
CA ASP A 840 -21.86 47.81 -2.71
C ASP A 840 -21.69 47.01 -1.40
N GLU A 841 -20.71 47.48 -0.61
CA GLU A 841 -20.53 47.53 0.85
C GLU A 841 -21.43 46.69 1.81
N ILE A 842 -20.96 46.24 2.98
CA ILE A 842 -20.71 47.12 4.16
C ILE A 842 -19.60 46.59 5.12
N VAL A 843 -18.57 47.43 5.25
CA VAL A 843 -17.86 47.93 6.47
C VAL A 843 -17.30 46.95 7.53
N CYS A 844 -16.04 47.24 7.90
CA CYS A 844 -15.35 46.71 9.07
C CYS A 844 -15.16 47.79 10.17
N ASN A 845 -15.50 47.45 11.42
CA ASN A 845 -15.07 48.04 12.71
C ASN A 845 -15.08 49.56 12.97
N PHE A 846 -15.79 49.99 14.02
CA PHE A 846 -15.28 50.94 15.03
C PHE A 846 -16.13 50.90 16.33
N TRP A 847 -15.50 50.79 17.52
CA TRP A 847 -15.69 51.73 18.66
C TRP A 847 -14.85 51.37 19.91
N ARG A 848 -14.67 52.36 20.79
CA ARG A 848 -13.69 52.40 21.89
C ARG A 848 -14.37 52.76 23.22
N GLU A 849 -14.03 52.04 24.28
CA GLU A 849 -14.22 52.33 25.73
C GLU A 849 -15.49 53.02 26.31
N LYS A 850 -16.02 52.35 27.35
CA LYS A 850 -16.55 52.86 28.65
C LYS A 850 -18.04 53.26 28.83
N SER A 851 -18.69 52.40 29.62
CA SER A 851 -19.56 52.67 30.78
C SER A 851 -20.93 53.37 30.61
N MET A 852 -22.02 52.60 30.73
CA MET A 852 -22.90 52.55 31.93
C MET A 852 -23.98 51.44 31.79
N LEU A 853 -24.39 50.86 32.94
CA LEU A 853 -25.46 49.85 33.14
C LEU A 853 -26.79 50.58 33.54
N PRO A 854 -27.99 49.93 33.68
CA PRO A 854 -28.26 48.51 33.95
C PRO A 854 -29.49 47.87 33.22
N SER A 855 -29.97 46.74 33.76
CA SER A 855 -31.36 46.19 33.66
C SER A 855 -31.86 45.38 32.45
N ILE A 856 -31.00 44.57 31.79
CA ILE A 856 -31.44 43.28 31.18
C ILE A 856 -30.70 42.07 31.81
N GLY A 857 -29.85 42.32 32.82
CA GLY A 857 -29.31 41.28 33.69
C GLY A 857 -30.35 40.77 34.68
N LEU A 858 -31.04 39.68 34.35
CA LEU A 858 -31.56 38.68 35.31
C LEU A 858 -32.01 37.42 34.57
N MET A 859 -32.85 37.57 33.54
CA MET A 859 -33.55 36.46 32.88
C MET A 859 -32.61 35.46 32.20
N ALA A 860 -31.57 35.94 31.52
CA ALA A 860 -30.61 35.06 30.83
C ALA A 860 -29.73 34.24 31.81
N LEU A 861 -29.40 34.80 32.98
CA LEU A 861 -28.66 34.07 34.01
C LEU A 861 -29.55 33.03 34.69
N ILE A 862 -30.81 33.35 34.97
CA ILE A 862 -31.80 32.39 35.48
C ILE A 862 -31.95 31.19 34.53
N VAL A 863 -32.02 31.40 33.21
CA VAL A 863 -32.11 30.29 32.24
C VAL A 863 -30.86 29.41 32.24
N ILE A 864 -29.66 29.99 32.37
CA ILE A 864 -28.41 29.23 32.43
C ILE A 864 -28.29 28.47 33.76
N ASP A 865 -28.63 29.08 34.89
CA ASP A 865 -28.66 28.41 36.21
C ASP A 865 -29.74 27.31 36.28
N VAL A 866 -30.90 27.50 35.64
CA VAL A 866 -31.93 26.45 35.49
C VAL A 866 -31.41 25.30 34.64
N LEU A 867 -30.71 25.56 33.54
CA LEU A 867 -30.09 24.49 32.74
C LEU A 867 -28.95 23.78 33.50
N PHE A 868 -28.14 24.52 34.27
CA PHE A 868 -27.07 23.93 35.08
C PHE A 868 -27.61 23.12 36.27
N THR A 869 -28.72 23.55 36.89
CA THR A 869 -29.42 22.78 37.93
C THR A 869 -30.12 21.54 37.37
N ILE A 870 -30.73 21.60 36.19
CA ILE A 870 -31.28 20.41 35.51
C ILE A 870 -30.18 19.40 35.17
N ILE A 871 -29.05 19.84 34.59
CA ILE A 871 -27.93 18.94 34.25
C ILE A 871 -27.29 18.35 35.51
N THR A 872 -27.10 19.14 36.58
CA THR A 872 -26.57 18.61 37.84
C THR A 872 -27.56 17.69 38.55
N VAL A 873 -28.88 17.92 38.49
CA VAL A 873 -29.89 16.97 38.99
C VAL A 873 -29.89 15.67 38.19
N ILE A 874 -29.72 15.71 36.86
CA ILE A 874 -29.58 14.48 36.04
C ILE A 874 -28.29 13.73 36.41
N VAL A 875 -27.17 14.43 36.60
CA VAL A 875 -25.92 13.82 37.07
C VAL A 875 -26.07 13.25 38.49
N ILE A 876 -26.79 13.92 39.40
CA ILE A 876 -27.08 13.42 40.75
C ILE A 876 -27.99 12.20 40.69
N ILE A 877 -29.02 12.16 39.85
CA ILE A 877 -29.89 10.98 39.67
C ILE A 877 -29.10 9.80 39.09
N LEU A 878 -28.20 10.03 38.13
CA LEU A 878 -27.32 9.00 37.60
C LEU A 878 -26.28 8.51 38.63
N ILE A 879 -25.78 9.40 39.49
CA ILE A 879 -24.94 9.04 40.64
C ILE A 879 -25.74 8.22 41.66
N GLU A 880 -26.97 8.60 42.00
CA GLU A 880 -27.76 7.95 43.04
C GLU A 880 -28.39 6.63 42.58
N LEU A 881 -28.66 6.46 41.28
CA LEU A 881 -28.94 5.16 40.66
C LEU A 881 -27.71 4.24 40.68
N ARG A 882 -26.50 4.79 40.54
CA ARG A 882 -25.25 4.04 40.71
C ARG A 882 -24.99 3.70 42.19
N ARG A 883 -25.39 4.59 43.11
CA ARG A 883 -25.28 4.44 44.57
C ARG A 883 -26.31 3.47 45.15
N LYS A 884 -27.52 3.37 44.57
CA LYS A 884 -28.51 2.32 44.89
C LYS A 884 -28.03 0.91 44.52
N ARG A 885 -26.91 0.77 43.81
CA ARG A 885 -26.22 -0.49 43.53
C ARG A 885 -25.02 -0.77 44.45
N SER A 886 -24.67 0.17 45.35
CA SER A 886 -23.61 0.01 46.36
C SER A 886 -23.84 0.94 47.56
N GLY A 887 -24.64 0.49 48.52
CA GLY A 887 -24.80 1.13 49.83
C GLY A 887 -24.43 0.15 50.94
N GLU A 888 -23.20 0.23 51.44
CA GLU A 888 -22.76 -0.58 52.58
C GLU A 888 -23.34 -0.08 53.92
N PHE A 889 -23.37 -1.00 54.89
CA PHE A 889 -23.88 -0.83 56.24
C PHE A 889 -23.25 0.31 57.05
N SER A 890 -24.02 0.90 57.98
CA SER A 890 -23.75 0.72 59.43
C SER A 890 -24.79 1.40 60.32
N THR A 891 -25.45 0.61 61.19
CA THR A 891 -25.64 0.99 62.60
C THR A 891 -25.77 -0.25 63.50
N ILE A 892 -24.77 -0.43 64.37
CA ILE A 892 -24.90 -0.87 65.78
C ILE A 892 -25.46 -2.30 66.06
N TRP A 893 -24.50 -3.22 66.27
CA TRP A 893 -24.48 -4.22 67.36
C TRP A 893 -25.78 -4.96 67.77
N LYS A 894 -25.87 -6.24 67.35
CA LYS A 894 -25.47 -7.42 68.17
C LYS A 894 -26.53 -8.54 68.20
N SER A 895 -26.07 -9.75 67.84
CA SER A 895 -26.57 -11.06 68.31
C SER A 895 -28.03 -11.45 68.02
N ARG A 896 -28.39 -12.74 67.91
CA ARG A 896 -27.71 -14.02 67.63
C ARG A 896 -28.86 -15.05 67.60
N LEU A 897 -28.62 -16.22 66.98
CA LEU A 897 -29.49 -17.42 67.03
C LEU A 897 -30.78 -17.42 66.18
N LEU A 898 -30.73 -18.31 65.17
CA LEU A 898 -31.61 -19.48 65.02
C LEU A 898 -33.06 -19.34 64.52
N ARG A 899 -33.43 -20.41 63.77
CA ARG A 899 -34.80 -20.92 63.50
C ARG A 899 -35.67 -20.02 62.59
N THR A 900 -36.48 -20.53 61.67
CA THR A 900 -36.77 -21.93 61.28
C THR A 900 -37.32 -21.99 59.85
N ARG A 901 -37.50 -23.22 59.32
CA ARG A 901 -38.61 -23.68 58.44
C ARG A 901 -39.63 -22.58 58.05
N GLY A 902 -40.02 -22.40 56.79
CA GLY A 902 -40.03 -23.32 55.65
C GLY A 902 -41.48 -23.53 55.16
N LEU A 903 -41.65 -24.15 53.97
CA LEU A 903 -42.95 -24.52 53.35
C LEU A 903 -43.79 -23.30 52.87
N GLU A 904 -44.55 -23.33 51.77
CA GLU A 904 -45.05 -24.40 50.89
C GLU A 904 -45.09 -23.91 49.41
N SER A 905 -44.67 -24.70 48.41
CA SER A 905 -45.51 -25.47 47.44
C SER A 905 -46.41 -24.62 46.50
N LYS A 906 -46.51 -24.87 45.18
CA LYS A 906 -46.56 -26.16 44.46
C LYS A 906 -45.82 -26.22 43.09
N ILE A 907 -45.48 -27.47 42.76
CA ILE A 907 -44.93 -28.14 41.53
C ILE A 907 -46.15 -28.63 40.67
N PRO A 908 -46.12 -29.22 39.42
CA PRO A 908 -45.07 -29.88 38.58
C PRO A 908 -44.90 -29.37 37.13
N ASN A 909 -44.06 -29.89 36.20
CA ASN A 909 -43.20 -31.12 36.04
C ASN A 909 -41.85 -30.67 35.37
N LYS A 910 -40.61 -31.20 35.56
CA LYS A 910 -40.01 -32.56 35.67
C LYS A 910 -40.01 -33.38 34.36
N ASP A 911 -38.95 -34.06 33.87
CA ASP A 911 -37.50 -34.25 34.22
C ASP A 911 -36.78 -34.69 32.89
N SER A 912 -35.46 -34.57 32.61
CA SER A 912 -34.20 -34.97 33.31
C SER A 912 -34.07 -36.50 33.51
N PRO A 913 -32.87 -37.17 33.54
CA PRO A 913 -31.69 -36.83 34.36
C PRO A 913 -30.27 -37.13 33.74
N ILE A 914 -29.21 -36.37 34.07
CA ILE A 914 -28.09 -36.62 35.04
C ILE A 914 -27.07 -37.74 34.66
N ASN A 915 -25.77 -37.39 34.53
CA ASN A 915 -24.76 -37.78 35.52
C ASN A 915 -23.46 -36.93 35.50
N ASP A 916 -23.04 -36.50 36.68
CA ASP A 916 -21.72 -35.89 36.96
C ASP A 916 -20.72 -36.98 37.36
N GLN A 917 -19.42 -36.75 37.16
CA GLN A 917 -18.42 -37.21 38.13
C GLN A 917 -17.06 -36.50 38.00
N ASN A 918 -16.58 -35.99 39.15
CA ASN A 918 -15.17 -36.00 39.59
C ASN A 918 -14.13 -35.13 38.82
N LYS A 919 -13.16 -34.47 39.47
CA LYS A 919 -12.97 -34.13 40.90
C LYS A 919 -11.77 -33.17 41.05
N SER A 920 -11.77 -32.38 42.13
CA SER A 920 -10.60 -32.08 43.00
C SER A 920 -9.30 -31.44 42.48
N ILE A 921 -8.88 -30.39 43.22
CA ILE A 921 -7.52 -30.20 43.81
C ILE A 921 -6.37 -29.89 42.81
N MET A 922 -5.47 -28.91 43.02
CA MET A 922 -5.35 -27.79 43.97
C MET A 922 -4.36 -26.75 43.37
N MET A 923 -4.18 -25.63 44.08
CA MET A 923 -3.00 -24.73 44.16
C MET A 923 -1.68 -25.20 43.50
N MET A 924 -0.76 -24.33 43.04
CA MET A 924 -0.31 -23.09 43.71
C MET A 924 0.68 -22.28 42.83
N MET A 925 0.95 -21.03 43.21
CA MET A 925 2.03 -20.13 42.72
C MET A 925 1.78 -19.53 41.30
N VAL A 926 2.12 -18.26 41.00
CA VAL A 926 3.06 -17.32 41.63
C VAL A 926 2.44 -15.92 41.81
N ASP A 927 2.53 -15.37 43.03
CA ASP A 927 2.59 -13.92 43.26
C ASP A 927 3.96 -13.41 42.80
N GLU A 928 4.03 -12.48 41.84
CA GLU A 928 4.91 -11.28 41.83
C GLU A 928 5.02 -10.65 40.43
N GLU A 929 4.29 -9.56 40.17
CA GLU A 929 4.86 -8.41 39.44
C GLU A 929 4.13 -7.05 39.65
N ILE A 930 3.78 -6.70 40.89
CA ILE A 930 3.54 -5.27 41.26
C ILE A 930 4.45 -4.89 42.42
N LYS A 931 5.76 -4.82 42.15
CA LYS A 931 6.77 -4.39 43.13
C LYS A 931 7.69 -3.23 42.72
N GLU A 932 7.45 -2.55 41.58
CA GLU A 932 8.33 -1.42 41.19
C GLU A 932 7.74 -0.11 40.63
N LYS A 933 6.42 0.15 40.72
CA LYS A 933 5.85 1.46 40.27
C LYS A 933 5.05 2.29 41.28
N LYS A 934 5.25 2.07 42.59
CA LYS A 934 4.81 3.02 43.65
C LYS A 934 5.88 3.43 44.70
N LYS A 935 7.17 3.37 44.34
CA LYS A 935 8.27 3.95 45.14
C LYS A 935 8.66 5.38 44.73
N ARG A 936 7.67 6.25 44.50
CA ARG A 936 7.81 7.73 44.39
C ARG A 936 6.43 8.38 44.59
N LYS A 937 6.38 9.48 45.36
CA LYS A 937 5.19 10.28 45.74
C LYS A 937 4.30 9.76 46.90
N SER A 938 4.91 9.46 48.05
CA SER A 938 4.34 9.89 49.34
C SER A 938 5.43 10.15 50.38
N LYS A 939 5.81 11.43 50.51
CA LYS A 939 6.29 12.13 51.73
C LYS A 939 6.89 13.48 51.31
N LYS A 940 6.07 14.52 51.36
CA LYS A 940 6.51 15.91 51.36
C LYS A 940 5.92 16.56 52.61
N ARG A 941 6.79 17.09 53.49
CA ARG A 941 6.48 17.77 54.77
C ARG A 941 6.07 16.82 55.91
N SER A 942 6.47 17.01 57.18
CA SER A 942 7.26 18.09 57.80
C SER A 942 8.03 17.64 59.06
N SER A 943 9.21 18.24 59.29
CA SER A 943 9.94 18.53 60.57
C SER A 943 11.36 18.95 60.12
N LYS A 944 11.89 20.17 60.26
CA LYS A 944 11.86 21.24 61.29
C LYS A 944 12.70 20.91 62.56
N ARG A 945 14.02 21.17 62.47
CA ARG A 945 15.04 21.37 63.55
C ARG A 945 15.25 20.18 64.52
N PHE A 946 16.44 19.84 65.02
CA PHE A 946 17.52 20.65 65.59
C PHE A 946 18.90 19.92 65.55
N LEU A 947 19.98 20.56 66.05
CA LEU A 947 21.39 20.10 66.20
C LEU A 947 22.17 20.06 64.84
N LYS A 948 23.29 20.76 64.57
CA LYS A 948 24.48 21.27 65.34
C LYS A 948 25.20 20.17 66.11
N SER A 949 26.53 19.99 66.07
CA SER A 949 27.71 20.76 65.59
C SER A 949 28.28 20.22 64.26
N GLY A 950 29.10 20.92 63.43
CA GLY A 950 30.29 21.77 63.66
C GLY A 950 31.53 20.95 63.24
N THR A 951 32.48 21.38 62.40
CA THR A 951 33.03 22.70 61.99
C THR A 951 33.21 22.76 60.45
N GLY A 952 33.61 23.83 59.76
CA GLY A 952 33.90 25.23 60.10
C GLY A 952 34.36 26.02 58.85
N ASN A 953 34.29 27.36 58.91
CA ASN A 953 34.91 28.35 58.02
C ASN A 953 34.43 28.50 56.55
N SER A 954 33.63 29.55 56.34
CA SER A 954 33.63 30.45 55.17
C SER A 954 34.27 31.79 55.63
N PRO A 955 34.23 32.95 54.93
CA PRO A 955 34.00 33.32 53.50
C PRO A 955 35.10 34.37 53.09
N PRO A 956 34.91 35.59 52.48
CA PRO A 956 33.86 36.15 51.60
C PRO A 956 34.28 37.11 50.43
N LEU A 957 33.27 37.45 49.60
CA LEU A 957 32.92 38.76 49.01
C LEU A 957 33.72 39.45 47.87
N LYS A 958 32.95 39.81 46.81
CA LYS A 958 32.85 41.08 46.02
C LYS A 958 32.76 40.80 44.51
N SER A 959 32.18 41.64 43.64
CA SER A 959 31.01 42.54 43.68
C SER A 959 30.80 43.14 42.28
N LEU A 960 29.58 43.62 41.96
CA LEU A 960 29.26 44.63 40.94
C LEU A 960 29.47 44.30 39.44
N THR A 961 28.34 44.02 38.79
CA THR A 961 27.77 44.74 37.61
C THR A 961 28.66 45.55 36.64
N GLN A 962 28.31 45.36 35.35
CA GLN A 962 27.96 46.36 34.31
C GLN A 962 28.85 46.55 33.05
N LEU A 963 28.12 46.68 31.92
CA LEU A 963 28.40 47.47 30.69
C LEU A 963 29.26 46.91 29.53
N ARG A 964 28.51 46.46 28.49
CA ARG A 964 28.46 46.96 27.09
C ARG A 964 29.66 46.80 26.13
N SER A 965 29.26 46.75 24.84
CA SER A 965 30.02 47.03 23.60
C SER A 965 31.06 45.98 23.18
N LYS A 966 31.49 45.91 21.91
CA LYS A 966 30.87 45.93 20.56
C LYS A 966 32.08 45.73 19.60
N THR A 967 31.91 44.94 18.55
CA THR A 967 32.61 45.01 17.23
C THR A 967 34.15 44.85 17.08
N SER A 968 34.48 44.17 15.97
CA SER A 968 35.55 44.44 14.96
C SER A 968 37.04 44.13 15.21
N GLU A 969 37.52 43.20 14.38
CA GLU A 969 38.69 43.29 13.46
C GLU A 969 40.17 43.22 13.92
N ILE A 970 40.85 42.22 13.32
CA ILE A 970 42.13 42.27 12.58
C ILE A 970 43.42 42.78 13.28
N PHE A 971 44.37 41.85 13.44
CA PHE A 971 45.85 41.92 13.18
C PHE A 971 46.54 40.78 14.00
N ARG A 972 47.70 40.18 13.67
CA ARG A 972 48.74 40.43 12.65
C ARG A 972 49.53 39.12 12.37
N SER A 973 50.10 38.99 11.17
CA SER A 973 51.19 38.04 10.85
C SER A 973 52.56 38.57 11.33
N PRO A 974 53.63 37.74 11.32
CA PRO A 974 54.69 38.03 10.32
C PRO A 974 55.24 36.82 9.54
N ARG A 975 55.96 37.14 8.45
CA ARG A 975 56.40 36.28 7.33
C ARG A 975 57.83 35.72 7.46
N LYS A 976 58.16 34.71 6.62
CA LYS A 976 59.31 34.62 5.68
C LYS A 976 59.18 33.30 4.86
N ASN A 977 58.92 33.26 3.55
CA ASN A 977 59.66 33.68 2.33
C ASN A 977 60.89 32.83 1.97
N LEU A 978 60.81 32.07 0.86
CA LEU A 978 61.77 32.01 -0.27
C LEU A 978 61.15 31.24 -1.47
N SER A 979 61.70 31.43 -2.68
CA SER A 979 60.96 31.38 -3.97
C SER A 979 61.67 30.54 -5.09
N PRO A 980 61.06 30.28 -6.28
CA PRO A 980 61.54 29.35 -7.32
C PRO A 980 62.39 30.06 -8.42
N PRO A 981 62.77 29.45 -9.59
CA PRO A 981 61.90 29.28 -10.80
C PRO A 981 62.37 28.07 -11.70
N PRO A 982 62.16 27.97 -13.05
CA PRO A 982 61.32 28.71 -14.01
C PRO A 982 60.43 27.84 -14.95
N THR A 983 59.75 28.51 -15.89
CA THR A 983 58.71 28.04 -16.84
C THR A 983 59.10 28.16 -18.33
N SER A 984 58.45 27.38 -19.20
CA SER A 984 58.15 27.67 -20.63
C SER A 984 57.01 26.71 -21.08
N SER A 985 55.82 27.14 -21.53
CA SER A 985 55.47 27.58 -22.91
C SER A 985 56.03 26.65 -24.02
N SER A 986 55.37 26.28 -25.12
CA SER A 986 54.09 26.67 -25.77
C SER A 986 53.86 25.72 -26.99
N ASP A 987 52.73 25.57 -27.69
CA ASP A 987 51.27 25.85 -27.52
C ASP A 987 50.50 25.09 -28.64
N ASN A 988 49.15 25.03 -28.59
CA ASN A 988 48.21 24.67 -29.70
C ASN A 988 48.20 23.22 -30.25
N SER A 989 47.11 22.67 -30.82
CA SER A 989 45.68 23.07 -30.88
C SER A 989 44.81 21.91 -31.38
N THR A 990 43.56 21.84 -30.90
CA THR A 990 42.31 21.36 -31.55
C THR A 990 42.38 20.75 -32.95
N THR A 991 41.62 19.71 -33.26
CA THR A 991 40.14 19.63 -33.12
C THR A 991 39.63 18.25 -32.74
#